data_AF-A0A8H5Z2A6-F1
#
_entry.id   AF-A0A8H5Z2A6-F1
#
_cell.length_a   1.000
_cell.length_b   1.000
_cell.length_c   1.000
_cell.angle_alpha   90.00
_cell.angle_beta   90.00
_cell.angle_gamma   90.00
#
_symmetry.space_group_name_H-M   'P 1'
#
loop_
_entity.id
_entity.type
_entity.pdbx_description
1 polymer ?
#
loop_
_entity_poly.entity_id
_entity_poly.type
_entity_poly.pdbx_seq_one_letter_code
_entity_poly.pdbx_strand_id
1 'polypeptide(L)'
;MSVLDKYSPEVQRVPADAPIQDIIALLKRDGGVFVKGLVMNPVYQQVVDHFLTTRSWFWWGTERKESVSKPYLHSCTAMRIGPGGKAQPLHRDDYISHNIHADIDKWDDGRDANRESAVGLFVAGSKVTKENGGTQFIQGSHLWSSERGPPRVEDRIYAEMDKGDAFIMLASAYHGGGTNSTKDQHRLIFVTFSIRGFLRQEENQFLAVPKEIAMKLDQDIQAFMGYSMSDPAIGASPSQPVISSQSSPELSMPTDPVAARLPASLSPEYPVLETSALTLTSPQTSATLSLSPDVASFTTLPSTLNDLEKDIATNRHIIDYFDQTLSEHFIIHVPGLDNPFREYVLPLAYQHQGILHALLGLSACHMHNTGHANSQRLVTVSLGYRLSAIRSLASLLHKEDISRLTPTEEEHVLAMVLLLVLHDVCESGVSTHGAHLTGVSFLCKRIACLDTSPMRSKTAMFLISALSWLDMIRGFSGAEKLSYSTEVRECVRDHGSLSLHTLVGCPPVMFFKIGQVLEAGKAYLAGDLPIDQFEQLLDGAEKFFRGWDPDQAVYPTNHQEWRHLAEAYRHACLLRVMRFPDAFAISCDDPRIKASVSAVLDVCATIPRGSVFYKRLLFPLFLAGADTCSPHQIHYASWCINEIKHSTGFQHPAMTELLTKVWDERRMNPRGWSNVPWMEFVSSPLCYLWSVLTQALSRLVLSFFVLNMHTSSFDGPTFH
;
A
#
# COMPACT_ATOMS: atom_id res chain seq x y z
N MET A 1 9.41 17.25 34.78
CA MET A 1 8.46 16.38 34.05
C MET A 1 8.34 16.90 32.63
N SER A 2 8.44 16.00 31.65
CA SER A 2 8.13 16.34 30.27
C SER A 2 6.61 16.57 30.11
N VAL A 3 6.20 17.19 29.00
CA VAL A 3 4.78 17.37 28.68
C VAL A 3 4.05 16.01 28.58
N LEU A 4 4.75 14.96 28.15
CA LEU A 4 4.20 13.62 27.98
C LEU A 4 3.96 12.90 29.32
N ASP A 5 4.66 13.28 30.39
CA ASP A 5 4.52 12.68 31.72
C ASP A 5 3.12 12.96 32.34
N LYS A 6 2.37 13.93 31.79
CA LYS A 6 0.99 14.25 32.19
C LYS A 6 -0.06 13.29 31.63
N TYR A 7 0.30 12.51 30.60
CA TYR A 7 -0.65 11.81 29.73
C TYR A 7 -0.36 10.31 29.70
N SER A 8 -1.41 9.48 29.71
CA SER A 8 -1.24 8.02 29.61
C SER A 8 -0.58 7.64 28.27
N PRO A 9 0.08 6.47 28.16
CA PRO A 9 0.76 6.06 26.92
C PRO A 9 -0.17 5.72 25.75
N GLU A 10 -1.50 5.81 25.93
CA GLU A 10 -2.49 5.65 24.86
C GLU A 10 -2.65 6.93 24.01
N VAL A 11 -3.28 6.81 22.83
CA VAL A 11 -3.68 7.98 22.02
C VAL A 11 -4.66 8.85 22.79
N GLN A 12 -4.26 10.08 23.10
CA GLN A 12 -5.02 10.95 24.00
C GLN A 12 -6.24 11.62 23.33
N ARG A 13 -7.21 11.96 24.18
CA ARG A 13 -8.34 12.86 23.86
C ARG A 13 -8.22 14.12 24.69
N VAL A 14 -8.14 15.28 24.05
CA VAL A 14 -7.96 16.58 24.70
C VAL A 14 -9.03 17.57 24.23
N PRO A 15 -9.46 18.54 25.05
CA PRO A 15 -10.40 19.58 24.59
C PRO A 15 -9.74 20.58 23.63
N ALA A 16 -10.55 21.36 22.90
CA ALA A 16 -10.06 22.34 21.92
C ALA A 16 -9.24 23.50 22.53
N ASP A 17 -9.40 23.78 23.83
CA ASP A 17 -8.61 24.74 24.61
C ASP A 17 -7.32 24.15 25.20
N ALA A 18 -7.03 22.86 24.95
CA ALA A 18 -5.82 22.22 25.43
C ALA A 18 -4.55 22.90 24.87
N PRO A 19 -3.47 23.04 25.66
CA PRO A 19 -2.25 23.68 25.19
C PRO A 19 -1.70 23.00 23.92
N ILE A 20 -1.49 23.75 22.82
CA ILE A 20 -1.03 23.10 21.59
C ILE A 20 0.33 22.39 21.74
N GLN A 21 1.16 22.77 22.72
CA GLN A 21 2.40 22.06 23.02
C GLN A 21 2.13 20.61 23.41
N ASP A 22 1.03 20.39 24.12
CA ASP A 22 0.56 19.09 24.56
C ASP A 22 -0.05 18.35 23.34
N ILE A 23 -0.89 19.01 22.52
CA ILE A 23 -1.38 18.46 21.22
C ILE A 23 -0.23 18.08 20.27
N ILE A 24 0.81 18.90 20.12
CA ILE A 24 1.98 18.64 19.25
C ILE A 24 2.87 17.55 19.85
N ALA A 25 3.05 17.52 21.18
CA ALA A 25 3.81 16.45 21.83
C ALA A 25 3.10 15.10 21.64
N LEU A 26 1.77 15.08 21.78
CA LEU A 26 0.94 13.90 21.55
C LEU A 26 0.96 13.47 20.08
N LEU A 27 0.78 14.39 19.12
CA LEU A 27 0.96 14.10 17.68
C LEU A 27 2.35 13.52 17.35
N LYS A 28 3.41 13.96 18.04
CA LYS A 28 4.77 13.45 17.86
C LYS A 28 5.03 12.10 18.54
N ARG A 29 4.38 11.83 19.68
CA ARG A 29 4.50 10.56 20.42
C ARG A 29 3.65 9.47 19.79
N ASP A 30 2.41 9.80 19.43
CA ASP A 30 1.33 8.86 19.12
C ASP A 30 0.97 8.82 17.63
N GLY A 31 1.48 9.76 16.82
CA GLY A 31 1.07 9.95 15.42
C GLY A 31 -0.32 10.57 15.23
N GLY A 32 -1.10 10.72 16.31
CA GLY A 32 -2.47 11.23 16.28
C GLY A 32 -2.92 11.74 17.66
N VAL A 33 -3.93 12.61 17.69
CA VAL A 33 -4.57 13.08 18.94
C VAL A 33 -6.00 13.51 18.64
N PHE A 34 -6.96 13.16 19.51
CA PHE A 34 -8.35 13.58 19.32
C PHE A 34 -8.59 14.93 20.02
N VAL A 35 -8.76 16.00 19.24
CA VAL A 35 -9.12 17.33 19.75
C VAL A 35 -10.65 17.49 19.75
N LYS A 36 -11.27 17.48 20.92
CA LYS A 36 -12.74 17.58 21.08
C LYS A 36 -13.21 19.02 20.92
N GLY A 37 -14.30 19.22 20.16
CA GLY A 37 -14.99 20.50 20.06
C GLY A 37 -14.45 21.48 19.02
N LEU A 38 -13.52 21.06 18.16
CA LEU A 38 -12.97 21.91 17.09
C LEU A 38 -13.98 22.06 15.94
N VAL A 39 -14.34 20.95 15.28
CA VAL A 39 -15.31 20.94 14.17
C VAL A 39 -16.75 21.16 14.63
N MET A 40 -17.07 20.75 15.86
CA MET A 40 -18.38 20.98 16.49
C MET A 40 -18.47 22.33 17.22
N ASN A 41 -17.58 23.28 16.93
CA ASN A 41 -17.66 24.61 17.54
C ASN A 41 -18.99 25.28 17.13
N PRO A 42 -19.80 25.81 18.08
CA PRO A 42 -21.13 26.35 17.77
C PRO A 42 -21.15 27.48 16.74
N VAL A 43 -20.09 28.29 16.66
CA VAL A 43 -20.00 29.38 15.66
C VAL A 43 -19.70 28.80 14.28
N TYR A 44 -18.76 27.87 14.17
CA TYR A 44 -18.45 27.22 12.89
C TYR A 44 -19.65 26.42 12.36
N GLN A 45 -20.33 25.66 13.23
CA GLN A 45 -21.54 24.92 12.87
C GLN A 45 -22.65 25.86 12.35
N GLN A 46 -22.91 27.00 13.00
CA GLN A 46 -23.88 27.99 12.52
C GLN A 46 -23.51 28.58 11.14
N VAL A 47 -22.24 28.88 10.90
CA VAL A 47 -21.78 29.39 9.59
C VAL A 47 -21.92 28.31 8.51
N VAL A 48 -21.51 27.07 8.82
CA VAL A 48 -21.62 25.92 7.92
C VAL A 48 -23.09 25.62 7.58
N ASP A 49 -23.98 25.59 8.58
CA ASP A 49 -25.42 25.40 8.37
C ASP A 49 -26.03 26.52 7.51
N HIS A 50 -25.66 27.78 7.73
CA HIS A 50 -26.19 28.93 6.96
C HIS A 50 -25.80 28.85 5.47
N PHE A 51 -24.53 28.64 5.15
CA PHE A 51 -24.04 28.70 3.77
C PHE A 51 -24.24 27.40 2.97
N LEU A 52 -24.29 26.25 3.63
CA LEU A 52 -24.22 24.94 2.95
C LEU A 52 -25.46 24.06 3.11
N THR A 53 -26.40 24.37 4.03
CA THR A 53 -27.68 23.66 4.08
C THR A 53 -28.46 23.93 2.81
N THR A 54 -28.76 22.87 2.06
CA THR A 54 -29.44 22.99 0.78
C THR A 54 -30.89 22.56 0.90
N ARG A 55 -31.81 23.49 0.64
CA ARG A 55 -33.25 23.24 0.58
C ARG A 55 -33.70 23.18 -0.86
N SER A 56 -34.30 22.07 -1.25
CA SER A 56 -34.92 21.88 -2.55
C SER A 56 -36.32 21.28 -2.40
N TRP A 57 -37.04 21.16 -3.50
CA TRP A 57 -38.32 20.47 -3.51
C TRP A 57 -38.48 19.66 -4.79
N PHE A 58 -39.23 18.57 -4.71
CA PHE A 58 -39.53 17.70 -5.84
C PHE A 58 -40.99 17.24 -5.78
N TRP A 59 -41.52 16.79 -6.92
CA TRP A 59 -42.83 16.12 -6.97
C TRP A 59 -42.66 14.63 -6.74
N TRP A 60 -43.49 14.05 -5.87
CA TRP A 60 -43.60 12.62 -5.65
C TRP A 60 -45.06 12.21 -5.87
N GLY A 61 -45.36 11.73 -7.09
CA GLY A 61 -46.75 11.64 -7.55
C GLY A 61 -47.37 13.03 -7.63
N THR A 62 -48.48 13.24 -6.93
CA THR A 62 -49.19 14.53 -6.84
C THR A 62 -48.76 15.40 -5.66
N GLU A 63 -47.85 14.95 -4.81
CA GLU A 63 -47.38 15.68 -3.63
C GLU A 63 -46.09 16.45 -3.93
N ARG A 64 -46.01 17.72 -3.51
CA ARG A 64 -44.77 18.49 -3.50
C ARG A 64 -44.06 18.28 -2.17
N LYS A 65 -42.87 17.68 -2.18
CA LYS A 65 -42.07 17.41 -0.98
C LYS A 65 -40.86 18.33 -0.91
N GLU A 66 -40.58 18.87 0.26
CA GLU A 66 -39.31 19.54 0.56
C GLU A 66 -38.23 18.48 0.84
N SER A 67 -36.97 18.83 0.58
CA SER A 67 -35.78 18.03 0.85
C SER A 67 -34.71 18.93 1.45
N VAL A 68 -34.09 18.49 2.55
CA VAL A 68 -33.10 19.29 3.28
C VAL A 68 -31.79 18.52 3.39
N SER A 69 -30.84 18.84 2.51
CA SER A 69 -29.49 18.29 2.53
C SER A 69 -28.62 19.13 3.49
N LYS A 70 -28.31 18.59 4.67
CA LYS A 70 -27.40 19.21 5.64
C LYS A 70 -25.93 19.05 5.24
N PRO A 71 -25.05 20.00 5.59
CA PRO A 71 -23.63 19.87 5.33
C PRO A 71 -22.94 18.83 6.23
N TYR A 72 -21.74 18.44 5.82
CA TYR A 72 -20.91 17.45 6.50
C TYR A 72 -19.41 17.69 6.21
N LEU A 73 -18.56 17.07 7.03
CA LEU A 73 -17.11 17.16 7.00
C LEU A 73 -16.55 16.75 5.63
N HIS A 74 -15.62 17.54 5.10
CA HIS A 74 -15.08 17.39 3.75
C HIS A 74 -13.64 16.89 3.72
N SER A 75 -12.77 17.52 4.52
CA SER A 75 -11.35 17.16 4.67
C SER A 75 -10.76 17.73 5.95
N CYS A 76 -9.75 17.05 6.51
CA CYS A 76 -8.97 17.48 7.67
C CYS A 76 -7.46 17.40 7.41
N THR A 77 -6.77 18.54 7.31
CA THR A 77 -5.34 18.61 7.00
C THR A 77 -4.54 19.39 8.05
N ALA A 78 -3.40 18.86 8.48
CA ALA A 78 -2.41 19.62 9.26
C ALA A 78 -1.25 20.06 8.36
N MET A 79 -1.05 21.37 8.19
CA MET A 79 -0.01 21.93 7.32
C MET A 79 1.11 22.56 8.15
N ARG A 80 2.35 22.07 7.99
CA ARG A 80 3.55 22.64 8.62
C ARG A 80 4.51 23.21 7.57
N ILE A 81 4.65 24.53 7.53
CA ILE A 81 5.55 25.24 6.59
C ILE A 81 6.83 25.66 7.31
N GLY A 82 7.98 25.12 6.90
CA GLY A 82 9.30 25.49 7.42
C GLY A 82 9.97 26.66 6.69
N PRO A 83 11.13 27.12 7.19
CA PRO A 83 11.93 28.19 6.55
C PRO A 83 12.18 27.93 5.06
N GLY A 84 12.03 28.96 4.23
CA GLY A 84 12.19 28.87 2.77
C GLY A 84 10.99 28.24 2.02
N GLY A 85 9.91 27.90 2.72
CA GLY A 85 8.67 27.44 2.09
C GLY A 85 8.11 28.47 1.12
N LYS A 86 7.84 28.07 -0.13
CA LYS A 86 7.32 28.95 -1.19
C LYS A 86 5.83 29.20 -1.02
N ALA A 87 5.36 30.39 -1.39
CA ALA A 87 3.93 30.68 -1.51
C ALA A 87 3.24 29.73 -2.50
N GLN A 88 2.01 29.34 -2.19
CA GLN A 88 1.11 28.72 -3.15
C GLN A 88 0.59 29.77 -4.15
N PRO A 89 0.24 29.38 -5.39
CA PRO A 89 -0.58 30.21 -6.27
C PRO A 89 -1.90 30.59 -5.60
N LEU A 90 -2.48 31.73 -5.95
CA LEU A 90 -3.81 32.10 -5.46
C LEU A 90 -4.90 31.26 -6.13
N HIS A 91 -5.75 30.62 -5.33
CA HIS A 91 -6.81 29.70 -5.76
C HIS A 91 -8.05 29.79 -4.87
N ARG A 92 -9.16 29.22 -5.35
CA ARG A 92 -10.44 29.02 -4.65
C ARG A 92 -10.63 27.53 -4.42
N ASP A 93 -10.82 27.07 -3.19
CA ASP A 93 -10.88 25.62 -2.93
C ASP A 93 -12.10 24.93 -3.55
N ASP A 94 -13.12 25.69 -3.94
CA ASP A 94 -14.30 25.13 -4.61
C ASP A 94 -14.09 24.70 -6.08
N TYR A 95 -12.87 24.84 -6.64
CA TYR A 95 -12.56 24.31 -7.98
C TYR A 95 -12.81 22.80 -8.08
N ILE A 96 -12.64 22.04 -6.99
CA ILE A 96 -12.90 20.60 -6.92
C ILE A 96 -14.39 20.25 -7.07
N SER A 97 -15.28 21.21 -6.82
CA SER A 97 -16.73 21.09 -7.02
C SER A 97 -17.16 21.46 -8.45
N HIS A 98 -16.21 21.82 -9.33
CA HIS A 98 -16.46 22.32 -10.68
C HIS A 98 -17.33 23.60 -10.73
N ASN A 99 -17.29 24.42 -9.68
CA ASN A 99 -18.02 25.68 -9.60
C ASN A 99 -17.50 26.71 -10.62
N ILE A 100 -18.43 27.43 -11.26
CA ILE A 100 -18.13 28.61 -12.08
C ILE A 100 -18.98 29.78 -11.57
N HIS A 101 -18.31 30.75 -10.95
CA HIS A 101 -18.93 31.95 -10.40
C HIS A 101 -19.13 33.05 -11.45
N ALA A 102 -20.27 33.73 -11.37
CA ALA A 102 -20.49 35.06 -11.95
C ALA A 102 -20.17 36.18 -10.94
N ASP A 103 -19.93 37.40 -11.43
CA ASP A 103 -19.79 38.60 -10.59
C ASP A 103 -21.13 38.93 -9.91
N ILE A 104 -21.07 39.33 -8.63
CA ILE A 104 -22.20 39.85 -7.86
C ILE A 104 -21.76 41.08 -7.05
N ASP A 105 -22.58 42.14 -7.03
CA ASP A 105 -22.23 43.39 -6.32
C ASP A 105 -22.22 43.22 -4.79
N LYS A 106 -23.11 42.36 -4.30
CA LYS A 106 -23.28 42.00 -2.89
C LYS A 106 -23.90 40.61 -2.79
N TRP A 107 -23.68 39.95 -1.66
CA TRP A 107 -24.36 38.72 -1.28
C TRP A 107 -25.86 38.95 -1.06
N ASP A 108 -26.68 37.99 -1.50
CA ASP A 108 -28.12 37.89 -1.26
C ASP A 108 -28.47 36.44 -0.90
N ASP A 109 -28.94 36.19 0.33
CA ASP A 109 -29.18 34.82 0.83
C ASP A 109 -30.22 34.04 0.02
N GLY A 110 -31.09 34.71 -0.75
CA GLY A 110 -32.07 34.04 -1.60
C GLY A 110 -31.48 33.63 -2.95
N ARG A 111 -30.78 34.56 -3.62
CA ARG A 111 -30.15 34.32 -4.93
C ARG A 111 -28.91 33.42 -4.82
N ASP A 112 -28.08 33.65 -3.81
CA ASP A 112 -26.74 33.05 -3.69
C ASP A 112 -26.70 31.81 -2.79
N ALA A 113 -27.86 31.33 -2.31
CA ALA A 113 -28.01 30.16 -1.43
C ALA A 113 -27.25 28.90 -1.87
N ASN A 114 -26.98 28.77 -3.18
CA ASN A 114 -26.30 27.63 -3.81
C ASN A 114 -24.88 27.96 -4.33
N ARG A 115 -24.34 29.16 -4.05
CA ARG A 115 -23.05 29.63 -4.59
C ARG A 115 -21.85 28.90 -3.98
N GLU A 116 -21.80 28.78 -2.66
CA GLU A 116 -20.69 28.14 -1.95
C GLU A 116 -20.83 26.62 -1.95
N SER A 117 -19.82 25.86 -2.38
CA SER A 117 -19.83 24.41 -2.16
C SER A 117 -19.35 24.01 -0.76
N ALA A 118 -18.39 24.76 -0.21
CA ALA A 118 -17.71 24.43 1.03
C ALA A 118 -17.30 25.65 1.88
N VAL A 119 -17.04 25.43 3.18
CA VAL A 119 -16.57 26.44 4.14
C VAL A 119 -15.39 25.87 4.94
N GLY A 120 -14.27 26.60 4.94
CA GLY A 120 -13.03 26.24 5.62
C GLY A 120 -12.89 26.87 7.01
N LEU A 121 -12.25 26.14 7.91
CA LEU A 121 -11.85 26.54 9.26
C LEU A 121 -10.33 26.33 9.39
N PHE A 122 -9.60 27.42 9.56
CA PHE A 122 -8.13 27.45 9.61
C PHE A 122 -7.68 27.83 11.04
N VAL A 123 -7.23 26.86 11.83
CA VAL A 123 -6.87 27.03 13.25
C VAL A 123 -5.35 27.11 13.44
N ALA A 124 -4.88 28.16 14.07
CA ALA A 124 -3.47 28.48 14.27
C ALA A 124 -2.79 27.54 15.29
N GLY A 125 -2.08 26.51 14.82
CA GLY A 125 -1.26 25.62 15.64
C GLY A 125 0.08 26.23 16.11
N SER A 126 0.45 27.37 15.56
CA SER A 126 1.54 28.26 16.00
C SER A 126 1.10 29.72 15.77
N LYS A 127 1.87 30.70 16.26
CA LYS A 127 1.66 32.09 15.79
C LYS A 127 1.82 32.14 14.27
N VAL A 128 0.90 32.82 13.59
CA VAL A 128 0.89 33.02 12.14
C VAL A 128 1.17 34.49 11.87
N THR A 129 2.21 34.76 11.09
CA THR A 129 2.53 36.11 10.60
C THR A 129 2.73 36.09 9.09
N LYS A 130 2.74 37.27 8.47
CA LYS A 130 3.11 37.43 7.07
C LYS A 130 4.46 36.80 6.73
N GLU A 131 5.46 36.98 7.58
CA GLU A 131 6.85 36.55 7.36
C GLU A 131 7.01 35.03 7.44
N ASN A 132 6.25 34.37 8.32
CA ASN A 132 6.33 32.92 8.53
C ASN A 132 5.41 32.08 7.61
N GLY A 133 4.87 32.71 6.56
CA GLY A 133 4.05 32.04 5.54
C GLY A 133 2.57 31.96 5.90
N GLY A 134 2.04 32.96 6.61
CA GLY A 134 0.62 33.10 6.89
C GLY A 134 -0.26 33.04 5.64
N THR A 135 -1.50 32.63 5.82
CA THR A 135 -2.43 32.41 4.70
C THR A 135 -2.71 33.74 4.01
N GLN A 136 -2.36 33.83 2.73
CA GLN A 136 -2.70 34.96 1.87
C GLN A 136 -4.18 34.85 1.52
N PHE A 137 -4.89 35.97 1.53
CA PHE A 137 -6.34 36.01 1.29
C PHE A 137 -6.72 37.32 0.59
N ILE A 138 -7.67 37.28 -0.33
CA ILE A 138 -8.19 38.47 -1.00
C ILE A 138 -9.62 38.73 -0.53
N GLN A 139 -9.80 39.80 0.24
CA GLN A 139 -11.09 40.19 0.80
C GLN A 139 -12.10 40.52 -0.31
N GLY A 140 -13.35 40.06 -0.16
CA GLY A 140 -14.42 40.28 -1.13
C GLY A 140 -14.34 39.42 -2.41
N SER A 141 -13.27 38.63 -2.61
CA SER A 141 -13.07 37.85 -3.84
C SER A 141 -14.05 36.70 -4.09
N HIS A 142 -14.80 36.28 -3.05
CA HIS A 142 -15.94 35.36 -3.18
C HIS A 142 -17.06 35.92 -4.08
N LEU A 143 -17.15 37.24 -4.22
CA LEU A 143 -18.13 37.92 -5.06
C LEU A 143 -17.76 37.94 -6.56
N TRP A 144 -16.51 37.61 -6.92
CA TRP A 144 -15.98 37.86 -8.26
C TRP A 144 -16.34 36.77 -9.29
N SER A 145 -16.49 37.16 -10.55
CA SER A 145 -16.58 36.22 -11.67
C SER A 145 -15.30 35.39 -11.82
N SER A 146 -15.46 34.15 -12.27
CA SER A 146 -14.34 33.27 -12.65
C SER A 146 -13.70 33.71 -13.98
N GLU A 147 -14.45 34.43 -14.81
CA GLU A 147 -13.98 34.96 -16.11
C GLU A 147 -13.12 36.24 -15.96
N ARG A 148 -13.07 36.83 -14.76
CA ARG A 148 -12.28 38.04 -14.46
C ARG A 148 -10.76 37.85 -14.63
N GLY A 149 -10.31 36.62 -14.82
CA GLY A 149 -8.90 36.25 -14.95
C GLY A 149 -8.21 36.00 -13.61
N PRO A 150 -6.89 35.76 -13.61
CA PRO A 150 -6.15 35.49 -12.38
C PRO A 150 -6.16 36.71 -11.45
N PRO A 151 -6.32 36.52 -10.13
CA PRO A 151 -6.29 37.61 -9.17
C PRO A 151 -4.90 38.27 -9.12
N ARG A 152 -4.88 39.57 -8.84
CA ARG A 152 -3.64 40.31 -8.63
C ARG A 152 -3.04 39.93 -7.28
N VAL A 153 -1.73 39.69 -7.28
CA VAL A 153 -1.02 39.22 -6.09
C VAL A 153 -0.92 40.35 -5.06
N GLU A 154 -0.85 41.60 -5.51
CA GLU A 154 -0.86 42.82 -4.68
C GLU A 154 -2.17 43.05 -3.89
N ASP A 155 -3.30 42.48 -4.31
CA ASP A 155 -4.61 42.64 -3.62
C ASP A 155 -4.74 41.77 -2.35
N ARG A 156 -3.71 40.98 -2.01
CA ARG A 156 -3.73 40.04 -0.88
C ARG A 156 -3.41 40.68 0.46
N ILE A 157 -4.20 40.33 1.47
CA ILE A 157 -3.89 40.48 2.89
C ILE A 157 -3.39 39.14 3.46
N TYR A 158 -2.95 39.14 4.71
CA TYR A 158 -2.50 37.94 5.42
C TYR A 158 -3.39 37.71 6.64
N ALA A 159 -3.87 36.48 6.82
CA ALA A 159 -4.56 36.06 8.03
C ALA A 159 -3.53 35.85 9.16
N GLU A 160 -3.07 36.94 9.75
CA GLU A 160 -2.22 36.91 10.95
C GLU A 160 -3.07 36.53 12.17
N MET A 161 -2.56 35.61 12.97
CA MET A 161 -3.29 34.93 14.04
C MET A 161 -2.32 34.58 15.17
N ASP A 162 -2.76 34.78 16.40
CA ASP A 162 -2.11 34.15 17.55
C ASP A 162 -2.54 32.68 17.66
N LYS A 163 -1.73 31.92 18.41
CA LYS A 163 -1.85 30.47 18.49
C LYS A 163 -3.15 30.07 19.22
N GLY A 164 -4.06 29.41 18.52
CA GLY A 164 -5.40 29.06 19.00
C GLY A 164 -6.52 29.85 18.32
N ASP A 165 -6.20 30.97 17.66
CA ASP A 165 -7.16 31.71 16.85
C ASP A 165 -7.58 30.89 15.62
N ALA A 166 -8.74 31.23 15.06
CA ALA A 166 -9.29 30.59 13.87
C ALA A 166 -9.75 31.61 12.82
N PHE A 167 -9.43 31.33 11.56
CA PHE A 167 -9.91 32.04 10.39
C PHE A 167 -10.94 31.17 9.66
N ILE A 168 -12.15 31.69 9.46
CA ILE A 168 -13.23 31.01 8.72
C ILE A 168 -13.33 31.64 7.32
N MET A 169 -13.41 30.80 6.29
CA MET A 169 -13.33 31.21 4.89
C MET A 169 -14.36 30.49 4.02
N LEU A 170 -15.02 31.22 3.12
CA LEU A 170 -15.83 30.65 2.05
C LEU A 170 -14.92 30.08 0.96
N ALA A 171 -15.20 28.88 0.44
CA ALA A 171 -14.32 28.21 -0.51
C ALA A 171 -14.21 28.93 -1.87
N SER A 172 -15.18 29.78 -2.23
CA SER A 172 -15.12 30.64 -3.42
C SER A 172 -14.16 31.84 -3.30
N ALA A 173 -13.53 32.06 -2.15
CA ALA A 173 -12.58 33.16 -1.96
C ALA A 173 -11.17 32.81 -2.44
N TYR A 174 -10.49 33.76 -3.10
CA TYR A 174 -9.10 33.60 -3.51
C TYR A 174 -8.15 33.69 -2.31
N HIS A 175 -7.34 32.65 -2.15
CA HIS A 175 -6.41 32.51 -1.03
C HIS A 175 -5.18 31.65 -1.41
N GLY A 176 -4.23 31.48 -0.50
CA GLY A 176 -3.17 30.46 -0.58
C GLY A 176 -2.07 30.64 0.47
N GLY A 177 -1.39 29.56 0.87
CA GLY A 177 -0.28 29.61 1.83
C GLY A 177 0.82 30.60 1.43
N GLY A 178 1.29 31.42 2.37
CA GLY A 178 2.32 32.43 2.12
C GLY A 178 3.74 31.88 2.05
N THR A 179 4.67 32.68 1.55
CA THR A 179 6.11 32.37 1.62
C THR A 179 6.59 32.48 3.05
N ASN A 180 7.21 31.42 3.60
CA ASN A 180 7.93 31.49 4.87
C ASN A 180 9.35 32.01 4.62
N SER A 181 9.52 33.31 4.84
CA SER A 181 10.79 34.06 4.70
C SER A 181 11.65 34.08 5.96
N THR A 182 11.17 33.50 7.08
CA THR A 182 11.96 33.35 8.30
C THR A 182 13.09 32.34 8.12
N LYS A 183 14.07 32.35 9.03
CA LYS A 183 15.23 31.43 8.99
C LYS A 183 15.07 30.20 9.89
N ASP A 184 14.14 30.26 10.84
CA ASP A 184 14.06 29.38 12.00
C ASP A 184 12.62 28.95 12.36
N GLN A 185 11.60 29.71 11.96
CA GLN A 185 10.21 29.43 12.35
C GLN A 185 9.55 28.39 11.46
N HIS A 186 8.77 27.51 12.08
CA HIS A 186 7.84 26.62 11.40
C HIS A 186 6.41 27.02 11.74
N ARG A 187 5.63 27.39 10.73
CA ARG A 187 4.20 27.69 10.88
C ARG A 187 3.39 26.40 10.84
N LEU A 188 2.60 26.12 11.87
CA LEU A 188 1.63 25.02 11.90
C LEU A 188 0.21 25.58 11.84
N ILE A 189 -0.62 25.06 10.94
CA ILE A 189 -2.04 25.38 10.86
C ILE A 189 -2.84 24.09 10.62
N PHE A 190 -3.99 23.98 11.27
CA PHE A 190 -4.96 22.89 11.04
C PHE A 190 -6.07 23.46 10.16
N VAL A 191 -6.40 22.78 9.07
CA VAL A 191 -7.36 23.22 8.07
C VAL A 191 -8.42 22.15 7.92
N THR A 192 -9.67 22.52 8.20
CA THR A 192 -10.82 21.62 8.03
C THR A 192 -11.85 22.29 7.13
N PHE A 193 -12.35 21.55 6.14
CA PHE A 193 -13.49 22.00 5.34
C PHE A 193 -14.75 21.19 5.67
N SER A 194 -15.89 21.83 5.46
CA SER A 194 -17.22 21.21 5.42
C SER A 194 -17.84 21.50 4.06
N ILE A 195 -18.62 20.56 3.50
CA ILE A 195 -19.22 20.63 2.17
C ILE A 195 -20.74 20.36 2.23
N ARG A 196 -21.50 20.77 1.20
CA ARG A 196 -22.93 20.42 1.05
C ARG A 196 -23.15 18.91 1.05
N GLY A 197 -24.22 18.44 1.73
CA GLY A 197 -24.53 17.02 1.94
C GLY A 197 -24.69 16.14 0.70
N PHE A 198 -25.03 16.73 -0.45
CA PHE A 198 -25.17 16.00 -1.71
C PHE A 198 -23.89 15.97 -2.56
N LEU A 199 -22.86 16.73 -2.20
CA LEU A 199 -21.55 16.71 -2.85
C LEU A 199 -20.63 15.69 -2.17
N ARG A 200 -19.67 15.13 -2.92
CA ARG A 200 -18.74 14.12 -2.41
C ARG A 200 -17.62 14.75 -1.58
N GLN A 201 -17.23 14.09 -0.48
CA GLN A 201 -16.04 14.45 0.31
C GLN A 201 -14.74 14.33 -0.51
N GLU A 202 -13.82 15.28 -0.35
CA GLU A 202 -12.44 15.17 -0.85
C GLU A 202 -11.71 14.05 -0.10
N GLU A 203 -11.78 14.08 1.23
CA GLU A 203 -11.31 13.00 2.10
C GLU A 203 -12.51 12.14 2.52
N ASN A 204 -12.58 10.91 1.98
CA ASN A 204 -13.65 9.97 2.30
C ASN A 204 -13.55 9.51 3.78
N GLN A 205 -14.37 10.12 4.65
CA GLN A 205 -14.31 9.91 6.10
C GLN A 205 -14.67 8.48 6.49
N PHE A 206 -15.51 7.80 5.71
CA PHE A 206 -15.89 6.40 5.92
C PHE A 206 -14.72 5.41 5.77
N LEU A 207 -13.67 5.82 5.05
CA LEU A 207 -12.45 5.03 4.83
C LEU A 207 -11.26 5.59 5.63
N ALA A 208 -11.20 6.91 5.84
CA ALA A 208 -10.14 7.56 6.60
C ALA A 208 -10.24 7.26 8.11
N VAL A 209 -11.45 7.14 8.66
CA VAL A 209 -11.66 6.83 10.08
C VAL A 209 -12.12 5.38 10.23
N PRO A 210 -11.35 4.50 10.92
CA PRO A 210 -11.76 3.13 11.21
C PRO A 210 -13.14 3.07 11.89
N LYS A 211 -13.98 2.13 11.46
CA LYS A 211 -15.37 1.97 11.92
C LYS A 211 -15.46 1.86 13.45
N GLU A 212 -14.51 1.17 14.06
CA GLU A 212 -14.41 0.93 15.50
C GLU A 212 -14.06 2.19 16.30
N ILE A 213 -13.54 3.23 15.62
CA ILE A 213 -13.32 4.57 16.16
C ILE A 213 -14.56 5.42 15.93
N ALA A 214 -15.12 5.44 14.71
CA ALA A 214 -16.32 6.19 14.36
C ALA A 214 -17.51 5.85 15.28
N MET A 215 -17.74 4.56 15.56
CA MET A 215 -18.78 4.07 16.47
C MET A 215 -18.61 4.53 17.94
N LYS A 216 -17.47 5.11 18.31
CA LYS A 216 -17.18 5.62 19.67
C LYS A 216 -17.25 7.16 19.76
N LEU A 217 -17.57 7.84 18.66
CA LEU A 217 -17.77 9.29 18.64
C LEU A 217 -19.22 9.63 19.02
N ASP A 218 -19.45 10.87 19.45
CA ASP A 218 -20.80 11.36 19.75
C ASP A 218 -21.67 11.37 18.46
N GLN A 219 -22.98 11.13 18.57
CA GLN A 219 -23.84 10.93 17.38
C GLN A 219 -23.81 12.12 16.41
N ASP A 220 -23.77 13.35 16.92
CA ASP A 220 -23.68 14.56 16.10
C ASP A 220 -22.37 14.61 15.29
N ILE A 221 -21.27 14.09 15.84
CA ILE A 221 -19.99 13.97 15.13
C ILE A 221 -20.09 12.88 14.06
N GLN A 222 -20.71 11.74 14.36
CA GLN A 222 -20.92 10.67 13.37
C GLN A 222 -21.75 11.17 12.18
N ALA A 223 -22.87 11.86 12.45
CA ALA A 223 -23.70 12.49 11.43
C ALA A 223 -22.91 13.53 10.63
N PHE A 224 -22.19 14.43 11.31
CA PHE A 224 -21.35 15.43 10.66
C PHE A 224 -20.17 14.85 9.88
N MET A 225 -19.73 13.62 10.16
CA MET A 225 -18.74 12.91 9.33
C MET A 225 -19.35 12.25 8.08
N GLY A 226 -20.68 12.22 7.96
CA GLY A 226 -21.42 11.58 6.86
C GLY A 226 -22.14 10.29 7.23
N TYR A 227 -22.10 9.82 8.47
CA TYR A 227 -22.88 8.65 8.93
C TYR A 227 -24.37 9.00 9.19
N SER A 228 -24.93 9.86 8.35
CA SER A 228 -26.35 10.22 8.29
C SER A 228 -26.78 10.30 6.83
N MET A 229 -28.00 9.88 6.54
CA MET A 229 -28.57 10.05 5.21
C MET A 229 -28.77 11.55 4.93
N SER A 230 -28.33 12.02 3.76
CA SER A 230 -28.76 13.31 3.23
C SER A 230 -30.06 13.11 2.46
N ASP A 231 -31.09 13.88 2.79
CA ASP A 231 -32.34 13.87 2.02
C ASP A 231 -32.06 14.10 0.52
N PRO A 232 -32.85 13.48 -0.37
CA PRO A 232 -33.96 12.57 -0.07
C PRO A 232 -33.56 11.10 0.15
N ALA A 233 -32.34 10.70 -0.23
CA ALA A 233 -31.90 9.29 -0.18
C ALA A 233 -30.37 9.06 -0.29
N ILE A 234 -29.55 10.13 -0.23
CA ILE A 234 -28.11 10.04 -0.47
C ILE A 234 -27.41 9.46 0.78
N GLY A 235 -26.52 8.49 0.57
CA GLY A 235 -25.78 7.83 1.66
C GLY A 235 -26.49 6.65 2.33
N ALA A 236 -27.62 6.18 1.79
CA ALA A 236 -28.35 5.03 2.33
C ALA A 236 -27.52 3.72 2.27
N SER A 237 -27.51 2.97 3.38
CA SER A 237 -26.91 1.62 3.47
C SER A 237 -28.00 0.55 3.61
N PRO A 238 -27.94 -0.58 2.86
CA PRO A 238 -28.97 -1.63 2.92
C PRO A 238 -29.11 -2.36 4.27
N SER A 239 -28.20 -2.14 5.22
CA SER A 239 -28.02 -3.03 6.39
C SER A 239 -28.19 -2.36 7.76
N GLN A 240 -28.85 -1.19 7.86
CA GLN A 240 -29.20 -0.58 9.15
C GLN A 240 -30.62 0.02 9.14
N PRO A 241 -31.40 -0.12 10.24
CA PRO A 241 -32.67 0.57 10.38
C PRO A 241 -32.45 2.08 10.58
N VAL A 242 -33.28 2.88 9.90
CA VAL A 242 -33.19 4.34 9.87
C VAL A 242 -33.53 4.94 11.24
N ILE A 243 -32.62 5.72 11.83
CA ILE A 243 -32.95 6.62 12.94
C ILE A 243 -33.61 7.86 12.32
N SER A 244 -34.92 7.80 12.13
CA SER A 244 -35.72 8.97 11.74
C SER A 244 -35.95 9.86 12.96
N SER A 245 -35.45 11.09 12.94
CA SER A 245 -35.93 12.14 13.86
C SER A 245 -37.40 12.44 13.54
N GLN A 246 -38.31 12.03 14.43
CA GLN A 246 -39.78 12.08 14.27
C GLN A 246 -40.27 13.53 14.00
N SER A 247 -41.33 13.76 13.21
CA SER A 247 -42.67 13.19 13.41
C SER A 247 -43.55 13.02 12.15
N SER A 248 -44.01 11.78 11.92
CA SER A 248 -45.40 11.32 11.59
C SER A 248 -46.23 11.94 10.43
N PRO A 249 -47.17 11.19 9.78
CA PRO A 249 -47.89 10.03 10.30
C PRO A 249 -47.79 8.72 9.50
N GLU A 250 -48.41 7.68 10.08
CA GLU A 250 -48.31 6.26 9.72
C GLU A 250 -48.91 5.91 8.35
N LEU A 251 -48.22 5.04 7.61
CA LEU A 251 -48.71 4.46 6.36
C LEU A 251 -49.41 3.11 6.63
N SER A 252 -50.73 3.12 6.80
CA SER A 252 -51.53 1.90 6.83
C SER A 252 -51.87 1.44 5.40
N MET A 253 -51.49 0.21 5.06
CA MET A 253 -51.81 -0.42 3.77
C MET A 253 -53.20 -1.08 3.83
N PRO A 254 -54.17 -0.70 2.97
CA PRO A 254 -55.46 -1.39 2.93
C PRO A 254 -55.33 -2.75 2.21
N THR A 255 -55.85 -3.80 2.83
CA THR A 255 -56.05 -5.11 2.21
C THR A 255 -57.46 -5.23 1.63
N ASP A 256 -57.60 -5.21 0.30
CA ASP A 256 -58.35 -6.20 -0.51
C ASP A 256 -58.73 -5.68 -1.91
N PRO A 257 -58.96 -6.58 -2.90
CA PRO A 257 -59.08 -6.21 -4.31
C PRO A 257 -60.53 -6.01 -4.76
N VAL A 258 -60.79 -4.95 -5.54
CA VAL A 258 -62.03 -4.82 -6.33
C VAL A 258 -61.68 -4.56 -7.79
N ALA A 259 -62.09 -5.48 -8.66
CA ALA A 259 -61.93 -5.35 -10.11
C ALA A 259 -63.10 -4.56 -10.73
N ALA A 260 -62.81 -3.59 -11.59
CA ALA A 260 -63.77 -3.03 -12.54
C ALA A 260 -63.05 -2.58 -13.83
N ARG A 261 -63.72 -2.81 -14.97
CA ARG A 261 -63.23 -2.52 -16.33
C ARG A 261 -63.57 -1.08 -16.75
N LEU A 262 -62.89 -0.54 -17.78
CA LEU A 262 -63.44 0.07 -19.03
C LEU A 262 -62.32 0.79 -19.86
N PRO A 263 -62.51 1.18 -21.14
CA PRO A 263 -61.51 0.81 -22.17
C PRO A 263 -60.99 1.93 -23.12
N ALA A 264 -59.91 1.58 -23.84
CA ALA A 264 -59.60 1.80 -25.27
C ALA A 264 -59.55 3.20 -25.93
N SER A 265 -58.64 3.28 -26.93
CA SER A 265 -58.47 4.31 -27.98
C SER A 265 -57.80 5.63 -27.52
N LEU A 266 -56.95 6.32 -28.30
CA LEU A 266 -56.61 6.26 -29.74
C LEU A 266 -55.08 6.40 -29.99
N SER A 267 -54.61 5.95 -31.16
CA SER A 267 -53.37 6.40 -31.83
C SER A 267 -53.74 6.92 -33.23
N PRO A 268 -52.91 7.79 -33.85
CA PRO A 268 -52.11 7.34 -35.02
C PRO A 268 -50.66 7.92 -35.06
N GLU A 269 -49.61 7.15 -35.41
CA GLU A 269 -48.91 7.02 -36.75
C GLU A 269 -48.09 8.27 -37.18
N TYR A 270 -46.94 8.28 -37.90
CA TYR A 270 -45.84 7.38 -38.35
C TYR A 270 -44.74 8.30 -39.00
N PRO A 271 -43.62 7.88 -39.66
CA PRO A 271 -42.84 6.60 -39.73
C PRO A 271 -41.39 6.77 -39.15
N VAL A 272 -40.50 5.79 -38.87
CA VAL A 272 -40.10 4.44 -39.37
C VAL A 272 -39.07 4.42 -40.53
N LEU A 273 -37.83 3.98 -40.24
CA LEU A 273 -37.03 2.87 -40.86
C LEU A 273 -35.66 2.77 -40.12
N GLU A 274 -35.35 1.71 -39.34
CA GLU A 274 -34.77 0.38 -39.72
C GLU A 274 -33.31 0.44 -40.21
N THR A 275 -32.33 -0.26 -39.62
CA THR A 275 -32.12 -1.74 -39.56
C THR A 275 -30.93 -2.03 -38.62
N SER A 276 -30.63 -3.22 -38.08
CA SER A 276 -31.36 -4.49 -37.85
C SER A 276 -30.62 -5.29 -36.76
N ALA A 277 -31.34 -6.08 -35.98
CA ALA A 277 -30.77 -7.07 -35.06
C ALA A 277 -31.01 -8.50 -35.56
N LEU A 278 -30.22 -9.48 -35.08
CA LEU A 278 -30.59 -10.90 -35.12
C LEU A 278 -30.54 -11.51 -33.73
N THR A 279 -31.56 -12.31 -33.45
CA THR A 279 -31.97 -12.87 -32.17
C THR A 279 -31.56 -14.34 -32.03
N LEU A 280 -31.72 -14.90 -30.81
CA LEU A 280 -32.06 -16.31 -30.51
C LEU A 280 -32.39 -16.39 -28.99
N THR A 281 -33.63 -16.13 -28.60
CA THR A 281 -34.66 -17.12 -28.17
C THR A 281 -34.33 -17.96 -26.93
N SER A 282 -35.15 -17.78 -25.89
CA SER A 282 -35.22 -18.61 -24.67
C SER A 282 -36.50 -19.47 -24.64
N PRO A 283 -36.46 -20.74 -24.19
CA PRO A 283 -37.65 -21.47 -23.76
C PRO A 283 -37.87 -21.34 -22.24
N GLN A 284 -39.14 -21.16 -21.82
CA GLN A 284 -39.55 -21.31 -20.42
C GLN A 284 -39.86 -22.77 -20.10
N THR A 285 -39.47 -23.24 -18.91
CA THR A 285 -40.14 -24.36 -18.22
C THR A 285 -40.15 -24.11 -16.72
N SER A 286 -41.35 -24.05 -16.15
CA SER A 286 -41.58 -23.92 -14.71
C SER A 286 -41.40 -25.25 -13.99
N ALA A 287 -40.60 -25.28 -12.92
CA ALA A 287 -40.64 -26.35 -11.92
C ALA A 287 -40.22 -25.82 -10.54
N THR A 288 -41.11 -25.92 -9.56
CA THR A 288 -40.89 -25.55 -8.16
C THR A 288 -40.02 -26.59 -7.45
N LEU A 289 -38.91 -26.16 -6.85
CA LEU A 289 -38.23 -26.90 -5.77
C LEU A 289 -37.82 -25.92 -4.68
N SER A 290 -38.29 -26.16 -3.46
CA SER A 290 -37.92 -25.35 -2.29
C SER A 290 -36.51 -25.68 -1.84
N LEU A 291 -35.66 -24.68 -1.69
CA LEU A 291 -34.39 -24.78 -0.96
C LEU A 291 -34.37 -23.74 0.15
N SER A 292 -34.33 -24.22 1.39
CA SER A 292 -34.24 -23.40 2.59
C SER A 292 -32.92 -22.62 2.63
N PRO A 293 -32.91 -21.34 3.00
CA PRO A 293 -31.68 -20.60 3.23
C PRO A 293 -31.16 -20.87 4.66
N ASP A 294 -30.40 -21.95 4.84
CA ASP A 294 -29.53 -22.10 6.02
C ASP A 294 -28.34 -21.13 5.91
N VAL A 295 -28.63 -19.85 6.09
CA VAL A 295 -27.61 -18.81 6.30
C VAL A 295 -27.09 -18.99 7.71
N ALA A 296 -25.99 -19.72 7.85
CA ALA A 296 -25.32 -19.92 9.13
C ALA A 296 -24.93 -18.57 9.74
N SER A 297 -25.58 -18.22 10.85
CA SER A 297 -25.29 -17.02 11.62
C SER A 297 -23.92 -17.15 12.30
N PHE A 298 -22.93 -16.40 11.81
CA PHE A 298 -21.62 -16.28 12.47
C PHE A 298 -21.69 -15.34 13.68
N THR A 299 -22.20 -15.88 14.78
CA THR A 299 -22.07 -15.34 16.14
C THR A 299 -21.52 -16.42 17.05
N THR A 300 -20.22 -16.39 17.34
CA THR A 300 -19.62 -17.18 18.42
C THR A 300 -18.33 -16.55 18.97
N LEU A 301 -18.15 -16.69 20.28
CA LEU A 301 -16.87 -16.57 20.99
C LEU A 301 -16.00 -17.83 20.72
N PRO A 302 -14.70 -17.85 21.10
CA PRO A 302 -13.72 -18.72 20.43
C PRO A 302 -13.86 -20.22 20.71
N SER A 303 -13.83 -21.02 19.63
CA SER A 303 -13.71 -22.49 19.62
C SER A 303 -12.62 -22.94 18.62
N THR A 304 -11.38 -22.53 18.85
CA THR A 304 -10.29 -22.48 17.85
C THR A 304 -9.89 -23.79 17.19
N LEU A 305 -10.09 -24.95 17.83
CA LEU A 305 -9.70 -26.26 17.28
C LEU A 305 -10.66 -26.76 16.18
N ASN A 306 -11.98 -26.68 16.42
CA ASN A 306 -12.98 -27.19 15.48
C ASN A 306 -13.00 -26.39 14.16
N ASP A 307 -12.71 -25.08 14.22
CA ASP A 307 -12.66 -24.23 13.04
C ASP A 307 -11.42 -24.51 12.18
N LEU A 308 -10.27 -24.82 12.81
CA LEU A 308 -9.04 -25.17 12.12
C LEU A 308 -9.16 -26.50 11.35
N GLU A 309 -9.68 -27.55 11.99
CA GLU A 309 -9.91 -28.85 11.35
C GLU A 309 -10.88 -28.74 10.16
N LYS A 310 -11.93 -27.92 10.30
CA LYS A 310 -12.90 -27.63 9.24
C LYS A 310 -12.29 -26.86 8.08
N ASP A 311 -11.46 -25.84 8.35
CA ASP A 311 -10.73 -25.10 7.31
C ASP A 311 -9.76 -26.02 6.55
N ILE A 312 -9.05 -26.91 7.25
CA ILE A 312 -8.16 -27.93 6.65
C ILE A 312 -8.94 -28.88 5.74
N ALA A 313 -10.05 -29.44 6.23
CA ALA A 313 -10.85 -30.40 5.47
C ALA A 313 -11.47 -29.75 4.21
N THR A 314 -11.96 -28.51 4.34
CA THR A 314 -12.59 -27.77 3.23
C THR A 314 -11.58 -27.40 2.14
N ASN A 315 -10.35 -27.04 2.52
CA ASN A 315 -9.35 -26.48 1.60
C ASN A 315 -8.23 -27.45 1.24
N ARG A 316 -8.43 -28.76 1.46
CA ARG A 316 -7.43 -29.80 1.20
C ARG A 316 -6.73 -29.66 -0.15
N HIS A 317 -7.50 -29.43 -1.22
CA HIS A 317 -7.00 -29.21 -2.59
C HIS A 317 -6.05 -27.99 -2.74
N ILE A 318 -6.23 -26.92 -1.96
CA ILE A 318 -5.34 -25.74 -1.96
C ILE A 318 -4.07 -26.04 -1.16
N ILE A 319 -4.18 -26.79 -0.06
CA ILE A 319 -3.04 -27.22 0.75
C ILE A 319 -2.17 -28.21 -0.02
N ASP A 320 -2.77 -29.18 -0.70
CA ASP A 320 -2.06 -30.14 -1.54
C ASP A 320 -1.40 -29.44 -2.75
N TYR A 321 -2.02 -28.38 -3.30
CA TYR A 321 -1.37 -27.51 -4.30
C TYR A 321 -0.18 -26.73 -3.74
N PHE A 322 -0.27 -26.24 -2.50
CA PHE A 322 0.88 -25.63 -1.83
C PHE A 322 2.01 -26.65 -1.68
N ASP A 323 1.71 -27.83 -1.15
CA ASP A 323 2.70 -28.88 -0.91
C ASP A 323 3.37 -29.34 -2.20
N GLN A 324 2.60 -29.80 -3.19
CA GLN A 324 3.13 -30.46 -4.38
C GLN A 324 3.68 -29.47 -5.42
N THR A 325 3.10 -28.27 -5.49
CA THR A 325 3.47 -27.25 -6.47
C THR A 325 4.14 -26.08 -5.77
N LEU A 326 3.40 -25.19 -5.08
CA LEU A 326 3.92 -23.88 -4.66
C LEU A 326 5.09 -23.95 -3.63
N SER A 327 5.34 -25.08 -2.97
CA SER A 327 6.51 -25.26 -2.11
C SER A 327 7.77 -25.67 -2.90
N GLU A 328 7.65 -26.44 -3.98
CA GLU A 328 8.74 -26.68 -4.96
C GLU A 328 9.16 -25.37 -5.60
N HIS A 329 8.15 -24.54 -5.86
CA HIS A 329 8.38 -23.18 -6.24
C HIS A 329 9.36 -22.54 -5.22
N PHE A 330 9.12 -22.62 -3.89
CA PHE A 330 9.86 -21.82 -2.91
C PHE A 330 11.39 -22.06 -2.83
N ILE A 331 11.93 -23.17 -3.34
CA ILE A 331 13.32 -23.58 -3.09
C ILE A 331 14.09 -24.11 -4.32
N ILE A 332 15.38 -24.38 -4.13
CA ILE A 332 16.23 -25.21 -4.99
C ILE A 332 16.13 -26.64 -4.46
N HIS A 333 15.18 -27.41 -4.97
CA HIS A 333 15.00 -28.82 -4.59
C HIS A 333 15.89 -29.69 -5.47
N VAL A 334 16.85 -30.38 -4.84
CA VAL A 334 17.75 -31.35 -5.49
C VAL A 334 17.87 -32.59 -4.60
N PRO A 335 18.18 -33.78 -5.15
CA PRO A 335 18.39 -34.98 -4.36
C PRO A 335 19.39 -34.75 -3.22
N GLY A 336 18.97 -35.07 -1.99
CA GLY A 336 19.76 -34.85 -0.77
C GLY A 336 19.45 -33.56 -0.01
N LEU A 337 18.47 -32.76 -0.42
CA LEU A 337 17.94 -31.63 0.34
C LEU A 337 16.42 -31.71 0.49
N ASP A 338 15.96 -31.65 1.73
CA ASP A 338 14.54 -31.56 2.06
C ASP A 338 13.97 -30.17 1.76
N ASN A 339 12.65 -30.09 1.60
CA ASN A 339 11.97 -28.82 1.38
C ASN A 339 11.58 -28.16 2.71
N PRO A 340 12.23 -27.05 3.15
CA PRO A 340 11.94 -26.40 4.41
C PRO A 340 10.51 -25.80 4.51
N PHE A 341 9.82 -25.54 3.39
CA PHE A 341 8.41 -25.16 3.47
C PHE A 341 7.52 -26.35 3.82
N ARG A 342 7.91 -27.58 3.46
CA ARG A 342 7.24 -28.82 3.91
C ARG A 342 7.68 -29.25 5.32
N GLU A 343 8.96 -29.07 5.66
CA GLU A 343 9.52 -29.48 6.96
C GLU A 343 9.10 -28.52 8.09
N TYR A 344 9.03 -27.21 7.81
CA TYR A 344 8.83 -26.18 8.85
C TYR A 344 7.55 -25.37 8.70
N VAL A 345 7.17 -24.91 7.50
CA VAL A 345 6.02 -24.00 7.34
C VAL A 345 4.68 -24.74 7.31
N LEU A 346 4.60 -25.86 6.59
CA LEU A 346 3.38 -26.65 6.45
C LEU A 346 2.91 -27.26 7.80
N PRO A 347 3.78 -27.79 8.68
CA PRO A 347 3.35 -28.26 10.00
C PRO A 347 2.82 -27.14 10.89
N LEU A 348 3.40 -25.93 10.82
CA LEU A 348 2.86 -24.76 11.51
C LEU A 348 1.49 -24.34 10.98
N ALA A 349 1.23 -24.48 9.67
CA ALA A 349 -0.11 -24.25 9.10
C ALA A 349 -1.16 -25.22 9.65
N TYR A 350 -0.79 -26.48 9.90
CA TYR A 350 -1.66 -27.45 10.57
C TYR A 350 -1.86 -27.19 12.08
N GLN A 351 -1.08 -26.30 12.69
CA GLN A 351 -1.14 -25.98 14.12
C GLN A 351 -1.75 -24.60 14.42
N HIS A 352 -1.69 -23.64 13.48
CA HIS A 352 -2.11 -22.26 13.71
C HIS A 352 -2.93 -21.69 12.52
N GLN A 353 -4.18 -21.34 12.80
CA GLN A 353 -5.15 -20.91 11.80
C GLN A 353 -4.70 -19.68 10.98
N GLY A 354 -4.00 -18.71 11.58
CA GLY A 354 -3.47 -17.56 10.84
C GLY A 354 -2.41 -17.92 9.79
N ILE A 355 -1.61 -18.97 10.04
CA ILE A 355 -0.60 -19.47 9.09
C ILE A 355 -1.29 -20.26 7.99
N LEU A 356 -2.29 -21.08 8.33
CA LEU A 356 -3.14 -21.75 7.34
C LEU A 356 -3.79 -20.72 6.40
N HIS A 357 -4.40 -19.66 6.93
CA HIS A 357 -5.01 -18.62 6.11
C HIS A 357 -3.96 -17.88 5.25
N ALA A 358 -2.76 -17.60 5.76
CA ALA A 358 -1.70 -16.98 4.96
C ALA A 358 -1.28 -17.89 3.78
N LEU A 359 -1.12 -19.19 4.04
CA LEU A 359 -0.77 -20.23 3.07
C LEU A 359 -1.87 -20.42 2.02
N LEU A 360 -3.13 -20.51 2.44
CA LEU A 360 -4.30 -20.64 1.55
C LEU A 360 -4.46 -19.42 0.65
N GLY A 361 -4.29 -18.20 1.21
CA GLY A 361 -4.38 -16.96 0.45
C GLY A 361 -3.32 -16.87 -0.65
N LEU A 362 -2.06 -17.13 -0.30
CA LEU A 362 -0.92 -17.19 -1.24
C LEU A 362 -1.14 -18.25 -2.33
N SER A 363 -1.61 -19.43 -1.94
CA SER A 363 -1.83 -20.55 -2.87
C SER A 363 -2.96 -20.25 -3.86
N ALA A 364 -4.08 -19.72 -3.39
CA ALA A 364 -5.19 -19.31 -4.24
C ALA A 364 -4.80 -18.18 -5.21
N CYS A 365 -3.94 -17.23 -4.78
CA CYS A 365 -3.37 -16.20 -5.64
C CYS A 365 -2.56 -16.82 -6.80
N HIS A 366 -1.70 -17.79 -6.48
CA HIS A 366 -0.87 -18.46 -7.49
C HIS A 366 -1.68 -19.36 -8.44
N MET A 367 -2.69 -20.08 -7.93
CA MET A 367 -3.61 -20.87 -8.75
C MET A 367 -4.38 -20.00 -9.75
N HIS A 368 -4.76 -18.78 -9.35
CA HIS A 368 -5.36 -17.78 -10.24
C HIS A 368 -4.37 -17.34 -11.34
N ASN A 369 -3.15 -16.94 -10.96
CA ASN A 369 -2.12 -16.46 -11.90
C ASN A 369 -1.61 -17.53 -12.90
N THR A 370 -1.79 -18.82 -12.59
CA THR A 370 -1.49 -19.96 -13.46
C THR A 370 -2.66 -20.40 -14.35
N GLY A 371 -3.80 -19.71 -14.30
CA GLY A 371 -4.93 -19.95 -15.22
C GLY A 371 -5.83 -21.14 -14.87
N HIS A 372 -5.87 -21.57 -13.60
CA HIS A 372 -6.80 -22.63 -13.19
C HIS A 372 -8.27 -22.21 -13.37
N ALA A 373 -9.13 -23.16 -13.76
CA ALA A 373 -10.45 -22.95 -14.36
C ALA A 373 -11.55 -22.25 -13.52
N ASN A 374 -11.21 -21.66 -12.36
CA ASN A 374 -12.13 -20.95 -11.46
C ASN A 374 -11.59 -19.53 -11.10
N SER A 375 -11.00 -18.85 -12.09
CA SER A 375 -10.27 -17.58 -11.96
C SER A 375 -10.89 -16.56 -10.99
N GLN A 376 -12.17 -16.19 -11.16
CA GLN A 376 -12.79 -15.12 -10.37
C GLN A 376 -13.14 -15.54 -8.92
N ARG A 377 -13.40 -16.83 -8.65
CA ARG A 377 -13.64 -17.33 -7.29
C ARG A 377 -12.34 -17.38 -6.49
N LEU A 378 -11.22 -17.72 -7.13
CA LEU A 378 -9.90 -17.80 -6.49
C LEU A 378 -9.40 -16.44 -5.99
N VAL A 379 -9.67 -15.34 -6.71
CA VAL A 379 -9.33 -13.97 -6.25
C VAL A 379 -10.04 -13.63 -4.95
N THR A 380 -11.37 -13.82 -4.88
CA THR A 380 -12.16 -13.52 -3.67
C THR A 380 -11.72 -14.37 -2.48
N VAL A 381 -11.45 -15.66 -2.71
CA VAL A 381 -10.94 -16.59 -1.68
C VAL A 381 -9.55 -16.17 -1.20
N SER A 382 -8.65 -15.79 -2.12
CA SER A 382 -7.30 -15.34 -1.81
C SER A 382 -7.30 -14.10 -0.91
N LEU A 383 -8.09 -13.07 -1.26
CA LEU A 383 -8.23 -11.83 -0.48
C LEU A 383 -8.88 -12.09 0.89
N GLY A 384 -9.90 -12.96 0.96
CA GLY A 384 -10.55 -13.33 2.21
C GLY A 384 -9.57 -13.98 3.20
N TYR A 385 -8.78 -14.95 2.73
CA TYR A 385 -7.77 -15.61 3.56
C TYR A 385 -6.61 -14.69 3.95
N ARG A 386 -6.15 -13.81 3.06
CA ARG A 386 -5.17 -12.77 3.39
C ARG A 386 -5.65 -11.86 4.53
N LEU A 387 -6.91 -11.40 4.48
CA LEU A 387 -7.49 -10.56 5.54
C LEU A 387 -7.56 -11.29 6.89
N SER A 388 -7.95 -12.56 6.91
CA SER A 388 -7.99 -13.37 8.13
C SER A 388 -6.59 -13.61 8.72
N ALA A 389 -5.59 -13.86 7.87
CA ALA A 389 -4.20 -13.96 8.30
C ALA A 389 -3.66 -12.66 8.90
N ILE A 390 -3.96 -11.50 8.30
CA ILE A 390 -3.59 -10.18 8.84
C ILE A 390 -4.25 -9.93 10.20
N ARG A 391 -5.52 -10.32 10.38
CA ARG A 391 -6.22 -10.23 11.67
C ARG A 391 -5.57 -11.13 12.74
N SER A 392 -5.16 -12.34 12.37
CA SER A 392 -4.45 -13.26 13.27
C SER A 392 -3.07 -12.73 13.66
N LEU A 393 -2.32 -12.16 12.71
CA LEU A 393 -1.06 -11.45 12.96
C LEU A 393 -1.25 -10.27 13.91
N ALA A 394 -2.25 -9.42 13.69
CA ALA A 394 -2.56 -8.29 14.57
C ALA A 394 -2.90 -8.75 16.00
N SER A 395 -3.59 -9.90 16.16
CA SER A 395 -3.87 -10.50 17.47
C SER A 395 -2.60 -10.95 18.20
N LEU A 396 -1.65 -11.60 17.51
CA LEU A 396 -0.37 -11.99 18.12
C LEU A 396 0.54 -10.79 18.42
N LEU A 397 0.55 -9.75 17.59
CA LEU A 397 1.30 -8.52 17.87
C LEU A 397 0.71 -7.76 19.07
N HIS A 398 -0.63 -7.67 19.16
CA HIS A 398 -1.28 -7.11 20.36
C HIS A 398 -1.03 -7.96 21.62
N LYS A 399 -0.90 -9.29 21.46
CA LYS A 399 -0.46 -10.16 22.55
C LYS A 399 0.96 -9.81 22.99
N GLU A 400 1.93 -9.65 22.08
CA GLU A 400 3.31 -9.26 22.42
C GLU A 400 3.37 -7.97 23.26
N ASP A 401 2.57 -6.95 22.91
CA ASP A 401 2.50 -5.68 23.64
C ASP A 401 2.02 -5.83 25.11
N ILE A 402 1.09 -6.76 25.36
CA ILE A 402 0.52 -7.00 26.70
C ILE A 402 1.32 -8.05 27.48
N SER A 403 1.79 -9.08 26.78
CA SER A 403 2.39 -10.29 27.32
C SER A 403 3.30 -10.93 26.26
N ARG A 404 4.62 -10.77 26.43
CA ARG A 404 5.67 -11.32 25.56
C ARG A 404 5.33 -12.71 25.03
N LEU A 405 5.45 -12.88 23.71
CA LEU A 405 5.15 -14.13 23.01
C LEU A 405 6.03 -15.30 23.48
N THR A 406 5.47 -16.50 23.42
CA THR A 406 6.22 -17.74 23.56
C THR A 406 7.07 -18.00 22.30
N PRO A 407 8.16 -18.78 22.36
CA PRO A 407 9.01 -19.04 21.19
C PRO A 407 8.25 -19.61 19.97
N THR A 408 7.26 -20.47 20.20
CA THR A 408 6.39 -21.01 19.14
C THR A 408 5.50 -19.93 18.51
N GLU A 409 5.04 -18.95 19.29
CA GLU A 409 4.27 -17.82 18.77
C GLU A 409 5.14 -16.79 18.03
N GLU A 410 6.41 -16.64 18.42
CA GLU A 410 7.39 -15.90 17.61
C GLU A 410 7.55 -16.55 16.24
N GLU A 411 7.71 -17.88 16.18
CA GLU A 411 7.73 -18.65 14.91
C GLU A 411 6.44 -18.46 14.10
N HIS A 412 5.26 -18.45 14.76
CA HIS A 412 3.99 -18.18 14.09
C HIS A 412 3.95 -16.78 13.43
N VAL A 413 4.41 -15.74 14.15
CA VAL A 413 4.50 -14.37 13.60
C VAL A 413 5.44 -14.31 12.41
N LEU A 414 6.65 -14.89 12.52
CA LEU A 414 7.62 -14.90 11.43
C LEU A 414 7.09 -15.68 10.20
N ALA A 415 6.42 -16.81 10.41
CA ALA A 415 5.82 -17.61 9.33
C ALA A 415 4.68 -16.87 8.62
N MET A 416 3.77 -16.22 9.37
CA MET A 416 2.70 -15.42 8.77
C MET A 416 3.25 -14.23 7.97
N VAL A 417 4.26 -13.51 8.50
CA VAL A 417 4.87 -12.38 7.79
C VAL A 417 5.60 -12.85 6.54
N LEU A 418 6.32 -13.97 6.59
CA LEU A 418 6.92 -14.58 5.40
C LEU A 418 5.85 -14.89 4.33
N LEU A 419 4.79 -15.62 4.69
CA LEU A 419 3.72 -16.00 3.74
C LEU A 419 2.95 -14.79 3.19
N LEU A 420 2.64 -13.79 4.01
CA LEU A 420 1.97 -12.55 3.59
C LEU A 420 2.86 -11.71 2.66
N VAL A 421 4.16 -11.65 2.92
CA VAL A 421 5.12 -11.00 2.03
C VAL A 421 5.17 -11.74 0.68
N LEU A 422 5.25 -13.08 0.70
CA LEU A 422 5.25 -13.90 -0.52
C LEU A 422 3.92 -13.84 -1.29
N HIS A 423 2.80 -13.54 -0.63
CA HIS A 423 1.52 -13.25 -1.28
C HIS A 423 1.63 -12.00 -2.15
N ASP A 424 2.17 -10.90 -1.63
CA ASP A 424 2.38 -9.65 -2.40
C ASP A 424 3.27 -9.88 -3.64
N VAL A 425 4.28 -10.76 -3.50
CA VAL A 425 5.18 -11.19 -4.58
C VAL A 425 4.41 -11.86 -5.71
N CYS A 426 3.49 -12.76 -5.35
CA CYS A 426 2.65 -13.48 -6.29
C CYS A 426 1.64 -12.54 -6.97
N GLU A 427 0.97 -11.69 -6.21
CA GLU A 427 -0.10 -10.81 -6.69
C GLU A 427 0.40 -9.73 -7.66
N SER A 428 1.42 -8.96 -7.27
CA SER A 428 1.85 -7.76 -8.02
C SER A 428 3.36 -7.57 -8.11
N GLY A 429 4.13 -8.22 -7.22
CA GLY A 429 5.56 -7.95 -7.04
C GLY A 429 5.86 -6.67 -6.25
N VAL A 430 4.83 -5.92 -5.84
CA VAL A 430 4.89 -4.76 -4.95
C VAL A 430 4.35 -5.16 -3.60
N SER A 431 5.11 -4.94 -2.53
CA SER A 431 4.62 -5.23 -1.18
C SER A 431 3.94 -4.04 -0.57
N THR A 432 2.73 -4.24 -0.09
CA THR A 432 2.02 -3.32 0.80
C THR A 432 2.38 -3.58 2.27
N HIS A 433 2.99 -4.74 2.56
CA HIS A 433 3.40 -5.18 3.88
C HIS A 433 4.89 -4.91 4.22
N GLY A 434 5.58 -3.96 3.57
CA GLY A 434 6.95 -3.60 3.96
C GLY A 434 7.07 -3.12 5.42
N ALA A 435 5.97 -2.61 5.98
CA ALA A 435 5.81 -2.34 7.41
C ALA A 435 5.84 -3.61 8.28
N HIS A 436 5.28 -4.74 7.83
CA HIS A 436 5.35 -6.01 8.56
C HIS A 436 6.77 -6.58 8.56
N LEU A 437 7.47 -6.54 7.41
CA LEU A 437 8.85 -7.00 7.31
C LEU A 437 9.76 -6.18 8.25
N THR A 438 9.58 -4.86 8.29
CA THR A 438 10.27 -3.96 9.24
C THR A 438 9.83 -4.24 10.68
N GLY A 439 8.53 -4.46 10.92
CA GLY A 439 7.95 -4.69 12.23
C GLY A 439 8.47 -5.94 12.93
N VAL A 440 8.77 -7.03 12.21
CA VAL A 440 9.35 -8.25 12.82
C VAL A 440 10.88 -8.20 12.99
N SER A 441 11.55 -7.10 12.60
CA SER A 441 13.01 -6.96 12.77
C SER A 441 13.47 -7.12 14.24
N PHE A 442 12.66 -6.66 15.21
CA PHE A 442 12.98 -6.83 16.63
C PHE A 442 12.88 -8.29 17.09
N LEU A 443 11.92 -9.07 16.55
CA LEU A 443 11.81 -10.51 16.82
C LEU A 443 13.00 -11.27 16.22
N CYS A 444 13.34 -10.97 14.97
CA CYS A 444 14.53 -11.52 14.31
C CYS A 444 15.81 -11.21 15.11
N LYS A 445 15.97 -9.97 15.60
CA LYS A 445 17.10 -9.60 16.48
C LYS A 445 17.05 -10.32 17.83
N ARG A 446 15.87 -10.42 18.46
CA ARG A 446 15.67 -11.10 19.74
C ARG A 446 16.09 -12.57 19.68
N ILE A 447 15.71 -13.29 18.63
CA ILE A 447 16.05 -14.70 18.43
C ILE A 447 17.53 -14.85 18.04
N ALA A 448 18.05 -13.97 17.17
CA ALA A 448 19.45 -13.99 16.74
C ALA A 448 20.44 -13.71 17.89
N CYS A 449 20.10 -12.79 18.81
CA CYS A 449 20.94 -12.42 19.95
C CYS A 449 20.76 -13.31 21.20
N LEU A 450 20.08 -14.46 21.12
CA LEU A 450 20.04 -15.41 22.24
C LEU A 450 21.46 -15.96 22.51
N ASP A 451 21.99 -15.75 23.72
CA ASP A 451 23.37 -16.11 24.12
C ASP A 451 23.69 -17.63 24.08
N THR A 452 22.69 -18.48 23.83
CA THR A 452 22.84 -19.94 23.77
C THR A 452 22.52 -20.49 22.37
N SER A 453 23.57 -20.77 21.59
CA SER A 453 23.47 -21.43 20.28
C SER A 453 22.61 -22.71 20.23
N PRO A 454 22.50 -23.57 21.29
CA PRO A 454 21.65 -24.76 21.21
C PRO A 454 20.15 -24.53 21.46
N MET A 455 19.69 -23.29 21.69
CA MET A 455 18.25 -23.00 21.93
C MET A 455 17.45 -22.57 20.69
N ARG A 456 18.09 -22.28 19.55
CA ARG A 456 17.37 -21.84 18.34
C ARG A 456 16.84 -23.05 17.58
N SER A 457 15.54 -23.08 17.30
CA SER A 457 14.94 -24.14 16.47
C SER A 457 15.38 -24.01 15.01
N LYS A 458 15.36 -25.13 14.27
CA LYS A 458 15.58 -25.10 12.81
C LYS A 458 14.52 -24.25 12.09
N THR A 459 13.27 -24.31 12.55
CA THR A 459 12.14 -23.52 12.06
C THR A 459 12.41 -22.02 12.16
N ALA A 460 12.73 -21.52 13.36
CA ALA A 460 13.03 -20.11 13.58
C ALA A 460 14.22 -19.64 12.73
N MET A 461 15.27 -20.46 12.63
CA MET A 461 16.45 -20.11 11.84
C MET A 461 16.20 -20.12 10.32
N PHE A 462 15.36 -21.03 9.83
CA PHE A 462 14.89 -20.99 8.44
C PHE A 462 14.08 -19.72 8.17
N LEU A 463 13.12 -19.38 9.04
CA LEU A 463 12.27 -18.19 8.91
C LEU A 463 13.09 -16.89 8.96
N ILE A 464 14.06 -16.79 9.88
CA ILE A 464 14.99 -15.65 9.97
C ILE A 464 15.86 -15.57 8.71
N SER A 465 16.35 -16.70 8.19
CA SER A 465 17.14 -16.71 6.94
C SER A 465 16.32 -16.19 5.75
N ALA A 466 15.07 -16.63 5.62
CA ALA A 466 14.16 -16.17 4.57
C ALA A 466 13.83 -14.67 4.70
N LEU A 467 13.43 -14.22 5.88
CA LEU A 467 13.08 -12.81 6.13
C LEU A 467 14.29 -11.88 5.98
N SER A 468 15.47 -12.29 6.46
CA SER A 468 16.71 -11.51 6.32
C SER A 468 17.16 -11.40 4.85
N TRP A 469 16.91 -12.42 4.04
CA TRP A 469 17.12 -12.33 2.59
C TRP A 469 16.19 -11.30 1.94
N LEU A 470 14.90 -11.33 2.27
CA LEU A 470 13.91 -10.40 1.76
C LEU A 470 14.22 -8.96 2.20
N ASP A 471 14.73 -8.77 3.43
CA ASP A 471 15.26 -7.48 3.91
C ASP A 471 16.51 -7.02 3.15
N MET A 472 17.40 -7.95 2.80
CA MET A 472 18.61 -7.61 2.04
C MET A 472 18.26 -7.15 0.61
N ILE A 473 17.36 -7.83 -0.12
CA ILE A 473 16.88 -7.33 -1.42
C ILE A 473 16.24 -5.94 -1.24
N ARG A 474 15.56 -5.69 -0.12
CA ARG A 474 14.98 -4.36 0.19
C ARG A 474 16.05 -3.28 0.31
N GLY A 475 17.21 -3.61 0.88
CA GLY A 475 18.39 -2.73 0.89
C GLY A 475 18.99 -2.47 -0.49
N PHE A 476 18.90 -3.42 -1.44
CA PHE A 476 19.41 -3.17 -2.81
C PHE A 476 18.65 -2.04 -3.52
N SER A 477 17.33 -1.90 -3.32
CA SER A 477 16.52 -0.81 -3.90
C SER A 477 16.64 0.53 -3.17
N GLY A 478 17.37 0.58 -2.05
CA GLY A 478 17.64 1.76 -1.25
C GLY A 478 18.22 1.32 0.10
N ALA A 479 19.47 1.69 0.39
CA ALA A 479 20.14 1.24 1.60
C ALA A 479 19.47 1.78 2.87
N GLU A 480 18.90 2.99 2.80
CA GLU A 480 18.07 3.60 3.83
C GLU A 480 16.88 2.72 4.26
N LYS A 481 16.42 1.82 3.38
CA LYS A 481 15.30 0.92 3.66
C LYS A 481 15.70 -0.19 4.62
N LEU A 482 16.91 -0.74 4.49
CA LEU A 482 17.43 -1.91 5.22
C LEU A 482 17.14 -1.82 6.74
N SER A 483 16.53 -2.86 7.33
CA SER A 483 16.07 -2.82 8.73
C SER A 483 16.75 -3.85 9.64
N TYR A 484 17.29 -4.95 9.10
CA TYR A 484 17.78 -6.05 9.91
C TYR A 484 19.24 -5.82 10.28
N SER A 485 19.53 -5.90 11.57
CA SER A 485 20.83 -5.52 12.10
C SER A 485 21.94 -6.48 11.72
N THR A 486 23.19 -6.08 11.96
CA THR A 486 24.35 -6.92 11.66
C THR A 486 24.32 -8.24 12.42
N GLU A 487 23.91 -8.26 13.68
CA GLU A 487 23.86 -9.49 14.50
C GLU A 487 22.88 -10.54 13.93
N VAL A 488 21.78 -10.11 13.32
CA VAL A 488 20.85 -11.02 12.62
C VAL A 488 21.53 -11.67 11.42
N ARG A 489 22.30 -10.90 10.65
CA ARG A 489 23.01 -11.37 9.45
C ARG A 489 24.22 -12.23 9.80
N GLU A 490 24.89 -11.97 10.92
CA GLU A 490 25.91 -12.86 11.50
C GLU A 490 25.30 -14.19 11.94
N CYS A 491 24.16 -14.16 12.62
CA CYS A 491 23.43 -15.37 13.01
C CYS A 491 23.06 -16.23 11.78
N VAL A 492 22.56 -15.63 10.70
CA VAL A 492 22.29 -16.34 9.43
C VAL A 492 23.55 -16.88 8.75
N ARG A 493 24.69 -16.17 8.86
CA ARG A 493 25.99 -16.61 8.33
C ARG A 493 26.56 -17.81 9.12
N ASP A 494 26.53 -17.73 10.45
CA ASP A 494 27.30 -18.60 11.34
C ASP A 494 26.54 -19.84 11.81
N HIS A 495 25.20 -19.84 11.72
CA HIS A 495 24.39 -20.99 12.15
C HIS A 495 24.70 -22.28 11.38
N GLY A 496 25.23 -22.17 10.15
CA GLY A 496 25.54 -23.33 9.32
C GLY A 496 24.30 -24.03 8.75
N SER A 497 23.09 -23.48 8.90
CA SER A 497 21.95 -23.97 8.14
C SER A 497 22.15 -23.66 6.66
N LEU A 498 21.89 -24.67 5.83
CA LEU A 498 21.92 -24.51 4.39
C LEU A 498 20.69 -23.74 3.85
N SER A 499 19.84 -23.20 4.74
CA SER A 499 18.60 -22.50 4.44
C SER A 499 18.76 -21.42 3.38
N LEU A 500 19.79 -20.57 3.47
CA LEU A 500 20.01 -19.51 2.48
C LEU A 500 20.38 -20.07 1.09
N HIS A 501 21.22 -21.11 1.04
CA HIS A 501 21.51 -21.80 -0.21
C HIS A 501 20.24 -22.45 -0.78
N THR A 502 19.51 -23.24 0.00
CA THR A 502 18.27 -23.91 -0.44
C THR A 502 17.18 -22.92 -0.89
N LEU A 503 17.10 -21.73 -0.27
CA LEU A 503 16.17 -20.67 -0.66
C LEU A 503 16.58 -19.95 -1.95
N VAL A 504 17.84 -19.54 -2.08
CA VAL A 504 18.25 -18.58 -3.12
C VAL A 504 19.53 -18.93 -3.87
N GLY A 505 20.40 -19.76 -3.29
CA GLY A 505 21.71 -20.11 -3.87
C GLY A 505 22.79 -19.04 -3.75
N CYS A 506 22.54 -17.98 -2.98
CA CYS A 506 23.56 -17.02 -2.59
C CYS A 506 24.36 -17.57 -1.39
N PRO A 507 25.70 -17.65 -1.45
CA PRO A 507 26.53 -18.06 -0.31
C PRO A 507 26.37 -17.11 0.90
N PRO A 508 26.23 -17.63 2.13
CA PRO A 508 26.07 -16.81 3.34
C PRO A 508 27.17 -15.77 3.56
N VAL A 509 28.40 -16.05 3.12
CA VAL A 509 29.52 -15.10 3.17
C VAL A 509 29.34 -13.90 2.25
N MET A 510 28.71 -14.08 1.07
CA MET A 510 28.39 -12.97 0.16
C MET A 510 27.23 -12.15 0.72
N PHE A 511 26.16 -12.81 1.16
CA PHE A 511 25.01 -12.21 1.82
C PHE A 511 25.45 -11.32 3.00
N PHE A 512 26.35 -11.83 3.85
CA PHE A 512 26.90 -11.06 4.95
C PHE A 512 27.71 -9.85 4.46
N LYS A 513 28.62 -10.04 3.48
CA LYS A 513 29.48 -8.96 3.00
C LYS A 513 28.70 -7.84 2.32
N ILE A 514 27.72 -8.16 1.47
CA ILE A 514 26.88 -7.13 0.85
C ILE A 514 25.95 -6.47 1.89
N GLY A 515 25.54 -7.20 2.92
CA GLY A 515 24.87 -6.64 4.09
C GLY A 515 25.68 -5.52 4.76
N GLN A 516 27.00 -5.72 4.96
CA GLN A 516 27.88 -4.67 5.50
C GLN A 516 27.94 -3.43 4.58
N VAL A 517 28.00 -3.62 3.26
CA VAL A 517 27.99 -2.52 2.27
C VAL A 517 26.69 -1.73 2.33
N LEU A 518 25.55 -2.42 2.43
CA LEU A 518 24.24 -1.77 2.52
C LEU A 518 24.06 -1.03 3.86
N GLU A 519 24.56 -1.56 4.97
CA GLU A 519 24.55 -0.84 6.27
C GLU A 519 25.44 0.41 6.23
N ALA A 520 26.63 0.30 5.63
CA ALA A 520 27.51 1.45 5.44
C ALA A 520 26.91 2.51 4.51
N GLY A 521 26.25 2.08 3.43
CA GLY A 521 25.50 2.97 2.53
C GLY A 521 24.33 3.67 3.22
N LYS A 522 23.65 3.00 4.16
CA LYS A 522 22.61 3.59 5.01
C LYS A 522 23.17 4.67 5.94
N ALA A 523 24.27 4.37 6.63
CA ALA A 523 24.96 5.34 7.50
C ALA A 523 25.51 6.54 6.70
N TYR A 524 26.05 6.30 5.50
CA TYR A 524 26.50 7.37 4.59
C TYR A 524 25.34 8.28 4.16
N LEU A 525 24.20 7.70 3.75
CA LEU A 525 23.00 8.47 3.37
C LEU A 525 22.37 9.24 4.55
N ALA A 526 22.54 8.76 5.78
CA ALA A 526 22.14 9.46 6.99
C ALA A 526 23.11 10.60 7.41
N GLY A 527 24.32 10.62 6.86
CA GLY A 527 25.40 11.55 7.25
C GLY A 527 26.26 11.07 8.44
N ASP A 528 26.04 9.84 8.91
CA ASP A 528 26.76 9.24 10.05
C ASP A 528 28.14 8.66 9.66
N LEU A 529 28.36 8.35 8.39
CA LEU A 529 29.61 7.80 7.87
C LEU A 529 30.27 8.76 6.85
N PRO A 530 31.50 9.26 7.10
CA PRO A 530 32.23 10.11 6.15
C PRO A 530 32.55 9.38 4.83
N ILE A 531 32.56 10.13 3.71
CA ILE A 531 32.78 9.57 2.37
C ILE A 531 34.08 8.77 2.27
N ASP A 532 35.20 9.28 2.78
CA ASP A 532 36.52 8.61 2.74
C ASP A 532 36.49 7.21 3.41
N GLN A 533 35.71 7.07 4.49
CA GLN A 533 35.56 5.79 5.21
C GLN A 533 34.62 4.85 4.46
N PHE A 534 33.58 5.40 3.83
CA PHE A 534 32.67 4.61 3.00
C PHE A 534 33.36 4.09 1.74
N GLU A 535 34.16 4.92 1.06
CA GLU A 535 34.97 4.53 -0.10
C GLU A 535 35.97 3.42 0.26
N GLN A 536 36.69 3.53 1.39
CA GLN A 536 37.55 2.45 1.88
C GLN A 536 36.80 1.12 2.11
N LEU A 537 35.56 1.18 2.59
CA LEU A 537 34.71 -0.01 2.78
C LEU A 537 34.24 -0.59 1.45
N LEU A 538 33.87 0.24 0.48
CA LEU A 538 33.52 -0.16 -0.88
C LEU A 538 34.71 -0.83 -1.58
N ASP A 539 35.90 -0.24 -1.48
CA ASP A 539 37.17 -0.79 -1.96
C ASP A 539 37.44 -2.20 -1.37
N GLY A 540 37.25 -2.35 -0.06
CA GLY A 540 37.38 -3.62 0.65
C GLY A 540 36.33 -4.65 0.24
N ALA A 541 35.12 -4.22 -0.10
CA ALA A 541 34.07 -5.09 -0.62
C ALA A 541 34.33 -5.51 -2.08
N GLU A 542 34.75 -4.60 -2.95
CA GLU A 542 35.12 -4.93 -4.34
C GLU A 542 36.30 -5.91 -4.37
N LYS A 543 37.35 -5.68 -3.57
CA LYS A 543 38.48 -6.61 -3.40
C LYS A 543 38.01 -8.00 -2.93
N PHE A 544 37.10 -8.07 -1.95
CA PHE A 544 36.50 -9.33 -1.50
C PHE A 544 35.75 -10.04 -2.64
N PHE A 545 34.81 -9.37 -3.31
CA PHE A 545 34.00 -10.03 -4.35
C PHE A 545 34.79 -10.38 -5.62
N ARG A 546 35.91 -9.68 -5.92
CA ARG A 546 36.80 -10.06 -7.02
C ARG A 546 37.78 -11.17 -6.66
N GLY A 547 38.19 -11.27 -5.39
CA GLY A 547 39.10 -12.30 -4.89
C GLY A 547 38.43 -13.56 -4.33
N TRP A 548 37.09 -13.60 -4.28
CA TRP A 548 36.34 -14.77 -3.80
C TRP A 548 36.33 -15.88 -4.86
N ASP A 549 36.68 -17.09 -4.43
CA ASP A 549 36.82 -18.28 -5.27
C ASP A 549 35.59 -19.22 -5.12
N PRO A 550 34.80 -19.47 -6.19
CA PRO A 550 33.67 -20.41 -6.14
C PRO A 550 34.07 -21.85 -5.86
N ASP A 551 35.28 -22.29 -6.20
CA ASP A 551 35.71 -23.68 -6.00
C ASP A 551 36.10 -23.99 -4.55
N GLN A 552 36.34 -22.95 -3.73
CA GLN A 552 36.60 -23.06 -2.29
C GLN A 552 35.33 -22.90 -1.43
N ALA A 553 34.18 -22.66 -2.06
CA ALA A 553 32.92 -22.44 -1.35
C ALA A 553 32.24 -23.75 -0.92
N VAL A 554 31.60 -23.73 0.26
CA VAL A 554 30.81 -24.86 0.77
C VAL A 554 29.39 -24.78 0.24
N TYR A 555 28.98 -25.77 -0.55
CA TYR A 555 27.65 -25.88 -1.12
C TYR A 555 26.84 -27.02 -0.49
N PRO A 556 25.49 -26.97 -0.54
CA PRO A 556 24.63 -28.00 0.04
C PRO A 556 24.82 -29.40 -0.55
N THR A 557 25.12 -29.48 -1.86
CA THR A 557 25.35 -30.75 -2.58
C THR A 557 26.44 -30.56 -3.63
N ASN A 558 26.96 -31.65 -4.18
CA ASN A 558 27.98 -31.64 -5.23
C ASN A 558 27.46 -31.17 -6.62
N HIS A 559 26.23 -30.68 -6.72
CA HIS A 559 25.63 -30.23 -7.98
C HIS A 559 26.40 -29.04 -8.55
N GLN A 560 26.85 -29.12 -9.81
CA GLN A 560 27.77 -28.14 -10.38
C GLN A 560 27.17 -26.73 -10.47
N GLU A 561 25.86 -26.62 -10.73
CA GLU A 561 25.14 -25.35 -10.89
C GLU A 561 25.09 -24.48 -9.63
N TRP A 562 25.40 -25.02 -8.44
CA TRP A 562 25.63 -24.19 -7.24
C TRP A 562 26.74 -23.15 -7.46
N ARG A 563 27.82 -23.53 -8.16
CA ARG A 563 28.93 -22.63 -8.50
C ARG A 563 28.48 -21.52 -9.44
N HIS A 564 27.80 -21.90 -10.52
CA HIS A 564 27.28 -20.96 -11.52
C HIS A 564 26.31 -19.95 -10.89
N LEU A 565 25.38 -20.41 -10.05
CA LEU A 565 24.43 -19.52 -9.37
C LEU A 565 25.13 -18.58 -8.37
N ALA A 566 26.09 -19.08 -7.59
CA ALA A 566 26.89 -18.24 -6.69
C ALA A 566 27.72 -17.18 -7.46
N GLU A 567 28.24 -17.52 -8.63
CA GLU A 567 28.98 -16.61 -9.51
C GLU A 567 28.09 -15.46 -10.02
N ALA A 568 26.85 -15.75 -10.40
CA ALA A 568 25.88 -14.71 -10.74
C ALA A 568 25.55 -13.80 -9.54
N TYR A 569 25.45 -14.34 -8.31
CA TYR A 569 25.29 -13.53 -7.10
C TYR A 569 26.53 -12.70 -6.75
N ARG A 570 27.74 -13.19 -7.02
CA ARG A 570 29.00 -12.45 -6.87
C ARG A 570 28.99 -11.19 -7.73
N HIS A 571 28.61 -11.33 -9.00
CA HIS A 571 28.53 -10.22 -9.94
C HIS A 571 27.34 -9.28 -9.67
N ALA A 572 26.21 -9.79 -9.20
CA ALA A 572 25.10 -8.98 -8.67
C ALA A 572 25.55 -8.08 -7.50
N CYS A 573 26.36 -8.60 -6.58
CA CYS A 573 26.93 -7.81 -5.48
C CYS A 573 27.93 -6.76 -5.98
N LEU A 574 28.82 -7.13 -6.93
CA LEU A 574 29.76 -6.19 -7.56
C LEU A 574 29.04 -5.02 -8.27
N LEU A 575 27.97 -5.31 -9.02
CA LEU A 575 27.14 -4.26 -9.64
C LEU A 575 26.60 -3.30 -8.58
N ARG A 576 26.09 -3.80 -7.44
CA ARG A 576 25.56 -2.93 -6.38
C ARG A 576 26.64 -2.10 -5.66
N VAL A 577 27.84 -2.65 -5.48
CA VAL A 577 29.01 -1.93 -4.92
C VAL A 577 29.42 -0.78 -5.85
N MET A 578 29.51 -1.02 -7.17
CA MET A 578 29.83 0.00 -8.18
C MET A 578 28.71 1.04 -8.44
N ARG A 579 27.62 1.00 -7.66
CA ARG A 579 26.54 2.00 -7.65
C ARG A 579 26.54 2.85 -6.37
N PHE A 580 27.63 2.79 -5.60
CA PHE A 580 27.93 3.67 -4.48
C PHE A 580 29.29 4.37 -4.69
N PRO A 581 29.53 5.54 -4.06
CA PRO A 581 28.58 6.32 -3.28
C PRO A 581 27.52 7.03 -4.15
N ASP A 582 27.81 7.23 -5.44
CA ASP A 582 26.91 7.84 -6.42
C ASP A 582 26.49 6.82 -7.50
N ALA A 583 25.19 6.56 -7.61
CA ALA A 583 24.63 5.63 -8.58
C ALA A 583 24.56 6.19 -10.02
N PHE A 584 24.72 7.50 -10.21
CA PHE A 584 24.73 8.18 -11.50
C PHE A 584 26.13 8.27 -12.13
N ALA A 585 27.19 8.23 -11.33
CA ALA A 585 28.58 8.49 -11.76
C ALA A 585 29.11 7.49 -12.81
N ILE A 586 28.94 6.18 -12.58
CA ILE A 586 29.56 5.13 -13.41
C ILE A 586 28.59 4.66 -14.50
N SER A 587 28.87 5.03 -15.75
CA SER A 587 28.09 4.58 -16.91
C SER A 587 28.05 3.06 -17.06
N CYS A 588 26.97 2.55 -17.66
CA CYS A 588 26.85 1.16 -18.13
C CYS A 588 27.96 0.76 -19.11
N ASP A 589 28.62 1.73 -19.75
CA ASP A 589 29.71 1.47 -20.68
C ASP A 589 31.07 1.17 -20.02
N ASP A 590 31.21 1.36 -18.70
CA ASP A 590 32.42 1.06 -17.93
C ASP A 590 32.81 -0.43 -18.07
N PRO A 591 34.09 -0.76 -18.38
CA PRO A 591 34.54 -2.14 -18.54
C PRO A 591 34.22 -3.07 -17.36
N ARG A 592 34.21 -2.55 -16.12
CA ARG A 592 33.93 -3.32 -14.89
C ARG A 592 32.44 -3.67 -14.76
N ILE A 593 31.56 -2.74 -15.18
CA ILE A 593 30.12 -2.98 -15.29
C ILE A 593 29.87 -4.02 -16.39
N LYS A 594 30.40 -3.79 -17.60
CA LYS A 594 30.26 -4.72 -18.74
C LYS A 594 30.76 -6.13 -18.44
N ALA A 595 31.89 -6.27 -17.75
CA ALA A 595 32.40 -7.58 -17.33
C ALA A 595 31.42 -8.28 -16.37
N SER A 596 30.81 -7.54 -15.43
CA SER A 596 29.87 -8.11 -14.46
C SER A 596 28.51 -8.43 -15.05
N VAL A 597 28.00 -7.58 -15.95
CA VAL A 597 26.81 -7.84 -16.76
C VAL A 597 27.01 -9.11 -17.59
N SER A 598 28.13 -9.20 -18.32
CA SER A 598 28.39 -10.33 -19.23
C SER A 598 28.49 -11.64 -18.45
N ALA A 599 29.24 -11.69 -17.35
CA ALA A 599 29.36 -12.87 -16.51
C ALA A 599 28.01 -13.39 -15.97
N VAL A 600 27.08 -12.50 -15.59
CA VAL A 600 25.71 -12.92 -15.21
C VAL A 600 24.96 -13.53 -16.40
N LEU A 601 25.05 -12.94 -17.59
CA LEU A 601 24.39 -13.46 -18.78
C LEU A 601 25.03 -14.77 -19.28
N ASP A 602 26.34 -14.93 -19.15
CA ASP A 602 27.08 -16.16 -19.48
C ASP A 602 26.68 -17.32 -18.54
N VAL A 603 26.47 -17.04 -17.25
CA VAL A 603 25.87 -18.01 -16.32
C VAL A 603 24.46 -18.41 -16.76
N CYS A 604 23.64 -17.45 -17.22
CA CYS A 604 22.28 -17.73 -17.72
C CYS A 604 22.29 -18.53 -19.02
N ALA A 605 23.32 -18.38 -19.87
CA ALA A 605 23.52 -19.22 -21.04
C ALA A 605 24.00 -20.64 -20.70
N THR A 606 24.68 -20.80 -19.56
CA THR A 606 25.26 -22.08 -19.11
C THR A 606 24.25 -22.96 -18.37
N ILE A 607 23.42 -22.40 -17.49
CA ILE A 607 22.44 -23.17 -16.72
C ILE A 607 21.25 -23.58 -17.62
N PRO A 608 20.88 -24.87 -17.72
CA PRO A 608 19.73 -25.30 -18.50
C PRO A 608 18.42 -24.66 -18.02
N ARG A 609 17.59 -24.18 -18.96
CA ARG A 609 16.32 -23.49 -18.65
C ARG A 609 15.33 -24.31 -17.80
N GLY A 610 15.33 -25.63 -17.93
CA GLY A 610 14.51 -26.54 -17.13
C GLY A 610 15.06 -26.82 -15.72
N SER A 611 16.23 -26.27 -15.36
CA SER A 611 16.86 -26.49 -14.07
C SER A 611 16.16 -25.74 -12.93
N VAL A 612 16.07 -26.38 -11.77
CA VAL A 612 15.64 -25.76 -10.50
C VAL A 612 16.53 -24.59 -10.04
N PHE A 613 17.73 -24.45 -10.60
CA PHE A 613 18.63 -23.32 -10.37
C PHE A 613 18.30 -22.11 -11.26
N TYR A 614 17.78 -22.32 -12.47
CA TYR A 614 17.55 -21.25 -13.45
C TYR A 614 16.59 -20.18 -12.92
N LYS A 615 15.52 -20.60 -12.23
CA LYS A 615 14.56 -19.72 -11.53
C LYS A 615 15.18 -18.75 -10.51
N ARG A 616 16.39 -19.04 -10.00
CA ARG A 616 17.09 -18.22 -9.00
C ARG A 616 17.94 -17.10 -9.61
N LEU A 617 18.19 -17.18 -10.92
CA LEU A 617 18.94 -16.15 -11.66
C LEU A 617 18.14 -14.85 -11.83
N LEU A 618 16.84 -14.84 -11.50
CA LEU A 618 15.95 -13.71 -11.70
C LEU A 618 16.48 -12.40 -11.09
N PHE A 619 17.08 -12.45 -9.89
CA PHE A 619 17.64 -11.26 -9.23
C PHE A 619 18.96 -10.79 -9.86
N PRO A 620 19.97 -11.65 -10.08
CA PRO A 620 21.13 -11.29 -10.90
C PRO A 620 20.76 -10.76 -12.30
N LEU A 621 19.83 -11.42 -13.00
CA LEU A 621 19.33 -11.02 -14.33
C LEU A 621 18.70 -9.64 -14.32
N PHE A 622 17.91 -9.32 -13.30
CA PHE A 622 17.34 -7.98 -13.15
C PHE A 622 18.43 -6.91 -12.99
N LEU A 623 19.45 -7.16 -12.17
CA LEU A 623 20.55 -6.21 -11.99
C LEU A 623 21.40 -6.06 -13.26
N ALA A 624 21.77 -7.16 -13.91
CA ALA A 624 22.52 -7.14 -15.18
C ALA A 624 21.70 -6.50 -16.32
N GLY A 625 20.39 -6.77 -16.37
CA GLY A 625 19.44 -6.16 -17.30
C GLY A 625 19.28 -4.65 -17.08
N ALA A 626 19.26 -4.20 -15.82
CA ALA A 626 19.22 -2.79 -15.49
C ALA A 626 20.54 -2.06 -15.82
N ASP A 627 21.69 -2.72 -15.66
CA ASP A 627 23.01 -2.14 -15.88
C ASP A 627 23.61 -2.36 -17.28
N THR A 628 22.87 -2.94 -18.24
CA THR A 628 23.30 -3.02 -19.65
C THR A 628 22.76 -1.90 -20.55
N CYS A 629 23.59 -1.45 -21.50
CA CYS A 629 23.22 -0.57 -22.61
C CYS A 629 23.08 -1.31 -23.95
N SER A 630 23.47 -2.59 -24.05
CA SER A 630 23.50 -3.33 -25.31
C SER A 630 22.11 -3.84 -25.69
N PRO A 631 21.56 -3.51 -26.89
CA PRO A 631 20.23 -3.96 -27.30
C PRO A 631 20.08 -5.49 -27.30
N HIS A 632 21.14 -6.22 -27.68
CA HIS A 632 21.14 -7.68 -27.66
C HIS A 632 21.10 -8.25 -26.23
N GLN A 633 21.84 -7.65 -25.29
CA GLN A 633 21.81 -8.06 -23.88
C GLN A 633 20.48 -7.69 -23.19
N ILE A 634 19.90 -6.54 -23.52
CA ILE A 634 18.55 -6.14 -23.06
C ILE A 634 17.50 -7.17 -23.52
N HIS A 635 17.52 -7.52 -24.81
CA HIS A 635 16.60 -8.52 -25.34
C HIS A 635 16.81 -9.91 -24.71
N TYR A 636 18.07 -10.34 -24.57
CA TYR A 636 18.41 -11.62 -23.95
C TYR A 636 17.98 -11.67 -22.47
N ALA A 637 18.26 -10.63 -21.68
CA ALA A 637 17.82 -10.54 -20.28
C ALA A 637 16.29 -10.54 -20.18
N SER A 638 15.58 -9.78 -21.03
CA SER A 638 14.11 -9.79 -21.08
C SER A 638 13.55 -11.17 -21.47
N TRP A 639 14.21 -11.88 -22.39
CA TRP A 639 13.83 -13.24 -22.76
C TRP A 639 14.04 -14.21 -21.60
N CYS A 640 15.22 -14.22 -20.97
CA CYS A 640 15.50 -15.04 -19.78
C CYS A 640 14.49 -14.78 -18.65
N ILE A 641 14.13 -13.52 -18.39
CA ILE A 641 13.12 -13.14 -17.38
C ILE A 641 11.73 -13.68 -17.77
N ASN A 642 11.36 -13.69 -19.05
CA ASN A 642 10.09 -14.25 -19.49
C ASN A 642 10.08 -15.79 -19.48
N GLU A 643 11.17 -16.46 -19.87
CA GLU A 643 11.34 -17.93 -19.71
C GLU A 643 11.24 -18.32 -18.22
N ILE A 644 11.75 -17.47 -17.33
CA ILE A 644 11.47 -17.56 -15.90
C ILE A 644 9.96 -17.41 -15.67
N LYS A 645 9.30 -16.28 -15.95
CA LYS A 645 7.82 -16.08 -15.74
C LYS A 645 6.89 -17.15 -16.33
N HIS A 646 7.27 -17.83 -17.42
CA HIS A 646 6.45 -18.85 -18.07
C HIS A 646 6.53 -20.24 -17.45
N SER A 647 7.64 -20.59 -16.83
CA SER A 647 7.92 -21.97 -16.39
C SER A 647 7.35 -22.43 -15.03
N THR A 648 6.36 -21.86 -14.31
CA THR A 648 5.79 -20.49 -14.32
C THR A 648 4.64 -20.31 -13.34
N GLY A 649 3.87 -19.24 -13.55
CA GLY A 649 2.84 -18.72 -12.66
C GLY A 649 3.08 -17.31 -12.11
N PHE A 650 4.32 -16.90 -11.81
CA PHE A 650 4.58 -15.57 -11.25
C PHE A 650 4.78 -14.54 -12.38
N GLN A 651 3.89 -13.55 -12.45
CA GLN A 651 3.82 -12.61 -13.57
C GLN A 651 4.84 -11.45 -13.47
N HIS A 652 5.29 -11.12 -12.26
CA HIS A 652 6.28 -10.08 -11.95
C HIS A 652 6.09 -8.74 -12.74
N PRO A 653 4.88 -8.14 -12.76
CA PRO A 653 4.60 -6.98 -13.60
C PRO A 653 5.48 -5.78 -13.21
N ALA A 654 5.62 -5.51 -11.91
CA ALA A 654 6.38 -4.36 -11.43
C ALA A 654 7.87 -4.39 -11.83
N MET A 655 8.53 -5.54 -11.73
CA MET A 655 9.94 -5.69 -12.15
C MET A 655 10.12 -5.41 -13.66
N THR A 656 9.15 -5.85 -14.46
CA THR A 656 9.17 -5.69 -15.92
C THR A 656 8.94 -4.23 -16.30
N GLU A 657 7.98 -3.57 -15.66
CA GLU A 657 7.70 -2.14 -15.79
C GLU A 657 8.94 -1.30 -15.39
N LEU A 658 9.63 -1.68 -14.32
CA LEU A 658 10.83 -1.02 -13.84
C LEU A 658 11.99 -1.11 -14.85
N LEU A 659 12.29 -2.31 -15.37
CA LEU A 659 13.30 -2.46 -16.42
C LEU A 659 12.92 -1.67 -17.68
N THR A 660 11.64 -1.70 -18.06
CA THR A 660 11.13 -0.94 -19.21
C THR A 660 11.40 0.56 -19.03
N LYS A 661 11.05 1.13 -17.87
CA LYS A 661 11.34 2.54 -17.51
C LYS A 661 12.82 2.89 -17.56
N VAL A 662 13.69 2.01 -17.03
CA VAL A 662 15.16 2.21 -17.07
C VAL A 662 15.66 2.23 -18.51
N TRP A 663 15.19 1.30 -19.35
CA TRP A 663 15.58 1.22 -20.75
C TRP A 663 15.01 2.37 -21.59
N ASP A 664 13.80 2.85 -21.31
CA ASP A 664 13.19 4.01 -21.97
C ASP A 664 13.91 5.30 -21.61
N GLU A 665 14.13 5.58 -20.32
CA GLU A 665 14.87 6.77 -19.88
C GLU A 665 16.31 6.75 -20.43
N ARG A 666 16.96 5.58 -20.51
CA ARG A 666 18.29 5.42 -21.11
C ARG A 666 18.30 5.64 -22.62
N ARG A 667 17.24 5.23 -23.34
CA ARG A 667 17.09 5.48 -24.80
C ARG A 667 16.83 6.95 -25.11
N MET A 668 15.93 7.58 -24.36
CA MET A 668 15.52 8.97 -24.62
C MET A 668 16.50 9.98 -24.03
N ASN A 669 17.20 9.61 -22.97
CA ASN A 669 18.11 10.42 -22.15
C ASN A 669 17.69 11.90 -21.96
N PRO A 670 16.43 12.20 -21.58
CA PRO A 670 15.93 13.57 -21.54
C PRO A 670 16.60 14.43 -20.46
N ARG A 671 17.29 13.79 -19.49
CA ARG A 671 17.99 14.42 -18.36
C ARG A 671 19.52 14.50 -18.54
N GLY A 672 20.08 13.93 -19.61
CA GLY A 672 21.52 13.92 -19.85
C GLY A 672 22.33 13.11 -18.82
N TRP A 673 21.75 12.06 -18.24
CA TRP A 673 22.37 11.27 -17.18
C TRP A 673 23.45 10.31 -17.73
N SER A 674 24.58 10.19 -17.02
CA SER A 674 25.67 9.24 -17.35
C SER A 674 25.31 7.79 -17.07
N ASN A 675 24.47 7.56 -16.06
CA ASN A 675 23.80 6.29 -15.80
C ASN A 675 22.34 6.55 -15.40
N VAL A 676 21.46 5.58 -15.66
CA VAL A 676 20.06 5.58 -15.23
C VAL A 676 19.92 4.59 -14.08
N PRO A 677 20.09 5.01 -12.81
CA PRO A 677 19.98 4.12 -11.66
C PRO A 677 18.52 3.72 -11.41
N TRP A 678 18.25 2.41 -11.44
CA TRP A 678 16.89 1.90 -11.32
C TRP A 678 16.22 2.21 -9.97
N MET A 679 17.00 2.47 -8.91
CA MET A 679 16.45 2.85 -7.59
C MET A 679 15.62 4.14 -7.66
N GLU A 680 15.90 5.05 -8.60
CA GLU A 680 15.14 6.30 -8.73
C GLU A 680 13.66 6.05 -9.03
N PHE A 681 13.33 5.10 -9.92
CA PHE A 681 11.93 4.77 -10.19
C PHE A 681 11.23 4.05 -9.03
N VAL A 682 11.99 3.65 -8.00
CA VAL A 682 11.52 3.00 -6.77
C VAL A 682 11.46 4.00 -5.60
N SER A 683 12.23 5.09 -5.65
CA SER A 683 12.38 6.10 -4.58
C SER A 683 11.90 7.52 -4.95
N SER A 684 11.58 7.81 -6.22
CA SER A 684 11.35 9.19 -6.67
C SER A 684 9.97 9.76 -6.27
N PRO A 685 9.94 10.99 -5.71
CA PRO A 685 8.71 11.76 -5.45
C PRO A 685 8.22 12.56 -6.68
N LEU A 686 8.56 12.19 -7.91
CA LEU A 686 8.10 12.91 -9.11
C LEU A 686 6.66 12.54 -9.59
N CYS A 687 5.95 11.67 -8.87
CA CYS A 687 4.53 11.33 -9.13
C CYS A 687 3.53 12.06 -8.21
N TYR A 688 3.85 13.26 -7.71
CA TYR A 688 3.03 13.98 -6.72
C TYR A 688 1.69 14.57 -7.23
N LEU A 689 1.30 14.28 -8.47
CA LEU A 689 -0.04 14.61 -9.01
C LEU A 689 -1.06 13.46 -8.90
N TRP A 690 -0.74 12.36 -8.22
CA TRP A 690 -1.68 11.27 -7.95
C TRP A 690 -1.46 10.56 -6.60
N SER A 691 -1.00 11.27 -5.56
CA SER A 691 -0.69 10.65 -4.25
C SER A 691 -1.07 11.51 -3.04
N VAL A 692 -2.37 11.65 -2.80
CA VAL A 692 -2.93 11.90 -1.45
C VAL A 692 -3.86 10.75 -1.12
N LEU A 693 -3.28 9.57 -0.83
CA LEU A 693 -3.91 8.38 -0.22
C LEU A 693 -2.87 7.23 -0.12
N THR A 694 -1.84 7.38 0.72
CA THR A 694 -1.09 6.31 1.43
C THR A 694 0.17 6.88 2.08
N GLN A 695 0.37 6.62 3.37
CA GLN A 695 1.69 6.72 4.00
C GLN A 695 2.49 5.42 3.79
N ALA A 696 3.83 5.52 3.88
CA ALA A 696 4.82 4.43 3.97
C ALA A 696 5.13 3.57 2.72
N LEU A 697 6.18 3.98 2.01
CA LEU A 697 7.38 3.18 1.73
C LEU A 697 7.26 1.64 1.61
N SER A 698 7.15 1.11 0.39
CA SER A 698 7.86 -0.12 -0.06
C SER A 698 7.56 -0.48 -1.52
N ARG A 699 7.82 0.44 -2.45
CA ARG A 699 7.75 0.09 -3.88
C ARG A 699 8.84 -0.96 -4.20
N LEU A 700 8.45 -1.97 -4.96
CA LEU A 700 9.31 -2.80 -5.83
C LEU A 700 10.56 -3.44 -5.21
N VAL A 701 10.36 -4.59 -4.55
CA VAL A 701 11.47 -5.37 -3.96
C VAL A 701 11.29 -6.88 -4.10
N LEU A 702 10.09 -7.42 -3.92
CA LEU A 702 9.98 -8.81 -3.48
C LEU A 702 9.74 -9.82 -4.62
N SER A 703 9.70 -9.36 -5.88
CA SER A 703 9.49 -10.14 -7.13
C SER A 703 10.46 -11.30 -7.42
N PHE A 704 11.31 -11.74 -6.47
CA PHE A 704 12.44 -12.65 -6.72
C PHE A 704 12.29 -14.04 -6.10
N PHE A 705 11.09 -14.35 -5.59
CA PHE A 705 10.63 -15.66 -5.17
C PHE A 705 9.42 -15.99 -6.11
N VAL A 706 9.20 -17.15 -6.75
CA VAL A 706 9.73 -18.53 -6.54
C VAL A 706 8.93 -19.56 -7.45
N LEU A 707 9.42 -20.73 -7.97
CA LEU A 707 8.86 -21.33 -9.24
C LEU A 707 8.77 -22.89 -9.54
N ASN A 708 7.69 -23.33 -10.24
CA ASN A 708 7.31 -24.57 -11.01
C ASN A 708 6.55 -25.81 -10.42
N MET A 709 5.54 -26.30 -11.17
CA MET A 709 5.28 -27.69 -11.68
C MET A 709 3.99 -27.68 -12.56
N HIS A 710 3.78 -28.36 -13.71
CA HIS A 710 4.66 -29.08 -14.67
C HIS A 710 3.93 -29.26 -16.07
N THR A 711 4.32 -30.24 -16.92
CA THR A 711 3.84 -30.52 -18.32
C THR A 711 3.61 -32.02 -18.58
N SER A 712 2.79 -32.40 -19.57
CA SER A 712 2.68 -33.80 -20.06
C SER A 712 3.13 -33.98 -21.53
N SER A 713 3.78 -35.11 -21.79
CA SER A 713 4.40 -35.49 -23.06
C SER A 713 3.48 -36.32 -23.96
N PHE A 714 3.58 -36.17 -25.29
CA PHE A 714 3.14 -37.17 -26.26
C PHE A 714 4.06 -37.18 -27.50
N ASP A 715 4.58 -38.36 -27.84
CA ASP A 715 5.40 -38.61 -29.03
C ASP A 715 4.58 -39.30 -30.15
N GLY A 716 4.67 -38.76 -31.37
CA GLY A 716 4.42 -39.46 -32.63
C GLY A 716 2.97 -39.80 -33.02
N PRO A 717 2.73 -40.21 -34.30
CA PRO A 717 3.71 -40.53 -35.33
C PRO A 717 3.65 -39.63 -36.60
N THR A 718 4.69 -39.74 -37.43
CA THR A 718 4.74 -39.26 -38.81
C THR A 718 3.72 -39.96 -39.72
N PHE A 719 3.07 -39.21 -40.63
CA PHE A 719 2.75 -39.68 -42.00
C PHE A 719 2.44 -38.51 -42.95
N HIS A 720 3.20 -38.45 -44.06
CA HIS A 720 3.09 -37.62 -45.27
C HIS A 720 2.96 -36.09 -45.17
#